data_AF-A0A9P0BMQ0-F1
#
_entry.id   AF-A0A9P0BMQ0-F1
#
_cell.length_a   1.000
_cell.length_b   1.000
_cell.length_c   1.000
_cell.angle_alpha   90.00
_cell.angle_beta   90.00
_cell.angle_gamma   90.00
#
_symmetry.space_group_name_H-M   'P 1'
#
loop_
_entity.id
_entity.type
_entity.pdbx_description
1 polymer ?
#
loop_
_entity_poly.entity_id
_entity_poly.type
_entity_poly.pdbx_seq_one_letter_code
_entity_poly.pdbx_strand_id
1 'polypeptide(L)'
;MKKFLLDDATLRDWNYMGLPDDNFSAENGIIVVRATRWPLAVDPQGQALIWISHLEEKNEIQTVDFGQPNYLKIMENCLSGGHPIIVQNVGEVLDPSIAPILNKAVVTIGTSQVIKFNDKMVAYNPAFRLYLTTKLGNPVYSPEVLTKTTMVNFAVKEQGLTAQLLGIVVRKERPQLEQMKDTLVLSIANNKKVLVDLENDLLRIMYESQVPLLENEELFLTLQTSQRTSLDVKEALITSQHTEKEIDSARAGYVPVAVRASVLFFALNDLSRIDPMYQFSLDAYNDLFTYSIDRSPKGGELEDRINNLNEFHTYAVYKNTCRALFERHKLLLSFHIVSRILFQMGKMSRNEYLFLLKGGIVLDRSEQPDNPTNWLPDECWDNITELDKLPGFHGVTDGFEALSKEWRDWYLHPEPETQPLCGDWNDICSDFQKILFIRSLRVDRVSACITTFIINVLGPRYVEPPVLDIRAAWEESTWKTSLLFVLSPGVDPTAALIQLSLDVKMFDKFASLSLGQGQAPTAIKMLSHGMKEGGWVFLANCHLACEWLGSLRGLDNPKIHPRFRLWLSSMPDDKFPLGMLQRSIKMTTEPPQGLKGNLVRLFANINEDKFDEATPKYRRLLFCVSFFHCTLIARKRFRQLGYNAVYSFNDADFDVSDNLLANYLEEYEEVPWDALRYLFSIINYGGHITDDWDKRVLIAYITQFFNEEALDTPFYRLSSIPAYHIPRDGSLESYRDFLDLLPASERAESVGQHASADVATLAQDAMIMCSTLFGLASTGGGGAGGGEDQKVDELALEMLHKLPAKIDMETTERMMGPEIVMPMCVSLLQEITYFNDLINKIIAGLIELRRAIEGLVVMSEMLEIMYTCIFEGKVPVFWLSGRPSMKPLGAWCRELFLRGAHLQGWANAPRAPPTLCWLPAFVAPTGFLTAVMQTTARGESWPIDMLCWEFTVMPLEEAGFVRPPRDGGVYIRGQYLEGASWFKKESHLQEPLPMQLVFPMSPIHFKPIKATGKRLRNRYICPCYYYPLRMGAFVVAVDLPAGKESSDFWVKRGTAMLCTLAT
;
A
#
# COMPACT_ATOMS: atom_id res chain seq x y z
N MET A 1 -33.86 19.51 -10.19
CA MET A 1 -33.28 20.84 -9.83
C MET A 1 -32.71 21.55 -11.06
N LYS A 2 -31.83 20.92 -11.84
CA LYS A 2 -31.24 21.43 -13.10
C LYS A 2 -32.23 22.17 -14.03
N LYS A 3 -33.29 21.49 -14.50
CA LYS A 3 -34.29 22.06 -15.45
C LYS A 3 -35.10 23.26 -14.92
N PHE A 4 -35.08 23.53 -13.61
CA PHE A 4 -35.87 24.59 -12.99
C PHE A 4 -35.01 25.83 -12.65
N LEU A 5 -33.73 25.63 -12.32
CA LEU A 5 -32.81 26.69 -11.91
C LEU A 5 -31.80 27.08 -13.00
N LEU A 6 -31.78 26.37 -14.12
CA LEU A 6 -30.81 26.60 -15.19
C LEU A 6 -31.53 26.53 -16.53
N ASP A 7 -31.34 27.54 -17.36
CA ASP A 7 -31.74 27.48 -18.76
C ASP A 7 -30.65 26.76 -19.57
N ASP A 8 -31.05 26.15 -20.69
CA ASP A 8 -30.10 25.44 -21.54
C ASP A 8 -29.05 26.36 -22.16
N ALA A 9 -29.32 27.67 -22.23
CA ALA A 9 -28.38 28.65 -22.79
C ALA A 9 -27.23 28.95 -21.82
N THR A 10 -27.50 29.24 -20.55
CA THR A 10 -26.42 29.49 -19.56
C THR A 10 -25.57 28.26 -19.31
N LEU A 11 -26.17 27.05 -19.32
CA LEU A 11 -25.40 25.81 -19.19
C LEU A 11 -24.37 25.68 -20.33
N ARG A 12 -24.74 26.06 -21.55
CA ARG A 12 -23.85 26.01 -22.71
C ARG A 12 -22.74 27.05 -22.63
N ASP A 13 -23.05 28.25 -22.14
CA ASP A 13 -22.03 29.26 -21.87
C ASP A 13 -21.03 28.77 -20.82
N TRP A 14 -21.50 28.09 -19.77
CA TRP A 14 -20.63 27.48 -18.76
C TRP A 14 -19.76 26.38 -19.35
N ASN A 15 -20.31 25.54 -20.22
CA ASN A 15 -19.54 24.52 -20.93
C ASN A 15 -18.45 25.14 -21.80
N TYR A 16 -18.75 26.24 -22.49
CA TYR A 16 -17.77 27.00 -23.26
C TYR A 16 -16.67 27.61 -22.38
N MET A 17 -17.02 28.06 -21.17
CA MET A 17 -16.06 28.56 -20.16
C MET A 17 -15.21 27.44 -19.51
N GLY A 18 -15.44 26.18 -19.88
CA GLY A 18 -14.67 25.03 -19.43
C GLY A 18 -15.35 24.18 -18.36
N LEU A 19 -16.65 24.33 -18.11
CA LEU A 19 -17.38 23.36 -17.28
C LEU A 19 -17.59 22.05 -18.06
N PRO A 20 -17.35 20.86 -17.49
CA PRO A 20 -17.62 19.61 -18.17
C PRO A 20 -19.12 19.42 -18.45
N ASP A 21 -19.46 18.84 -19.60
CA ASP A 21 -20.85 18.60 -20.04
C ASP A 21 -21.45 17.34 -19.37
N ASP A 22 -21.46 17.33 -18.05
CA ASP A 22 -22.09 16.27 -17.26
C ASP A 22 -23.10 16.85 -16.26
N ASN A 23 -24.05 16.02 -15.83
CA ASN A 23 -25.11 16.46 -14.92
C ASN A 23 -24.56 16.89 -13.55
N PHE A 24 -23.49 16.25 -13.07
CA PHE A 24 -22.92 16.54 -11.76
C PHE A 24 -22.19 17.89 -11.76
N SER A 25 -21.36 18.17 -12.78
CA SER A 25 -20.73 19.47 -12.96
C SER A 25 -21.73 20.60 -13.18
N ALA A 26 -22.81 20.36 -13.93
CA ALA A 26 -23.89 21.33 -14.08
C ALA A 26 -24.56 21.68 -12.74
N GLU A 27 -24.83 20.69 -11.90
CA GLU A 27 -25.39 20.89 -10.56
C GLU A 27 -24.43 21.66 -9.65
N ASN A 28 -23.14 21.32 -9.69
CA ASN A 28 -22.10 22.04 -8.97
C ASN A 28 -22.02 23.50 -9.40
N GLY A 29 -22.10 23.78 -10.70
CA GLY A 29 -22.11 25.14 -11.23
C GLY A 29 -23.31 25.96 -10.73
N ILE A 30 -24.50 25.34 -10.65
CA ILE A 30 -25.70 25.98 -10.07
C ILE A 30 -25.44 26.35 -8.61
N ILE A 31 -24.84 25.46 -7.83
CA ILE A 31 -24.53 25.72 -6.43
C ILE A 31 -23.54 26.88 -6.31
N VAL A 32 -22.46 26.90 -7.09
CA VAL A 32 -21.46 27.98 -7.06
C VAL A 32 -22.08 29.34 -7.37
N VAL A 33 -22.99 29.42 -8.35
CA VAL A 33 -23.58 30.70 -8.79
C VAL A 33 -24.73 31.16 -7.88
N ARG A 34 -25.55 30.23 -7.38
CA ARG A 34 -26.77 30.53 -6.61
C ARG A 34 -26.63 30.39 -5.08
N ALA A 35 -25.54 29.83 -4.57
CA ALA A 35 -25.36 29.67 -3.13
C ALA A 35 -25.35 31.02 -2.40
N THR A 36 -26.01 31.06 -1.24
CA THR A 36 -26.03 32.24 -0.36
C THR A 36 -24.76 32.36 0.47
N ARG A 37 -24.12 31.25 0.81
CA ARG A 37 -22.79 31.20 1.46
C ARG A 37 -21.70 31.08 0.40
N TRP A 38 -20.49 31.47 0.77
CA TRP A 38 -19.35 31.39 -0.14
C TRP A 38 -19.00 29.94 -0.45
N PRO A 39 -18.87 29.56 -1.75
CA PRO A 39 -18.58 28.20 -2.14
C PRO A 39 -17.11 27.84 -1.88
N LEU A 40 -16.91 26.64 -1.33
CA LEU A 40 -15.62 25.98 -1.17
C LEU A 40 -15.59 24.77 -2.11
N ALA A 41 -14.90 24.93 -3.24
CA ALA A 41 -14.77 23.92 -4.26
C ALA A 41 -13.62 22.95 -3.92
N VAL A 42 -13.98 21.68 -3.72
CA VAL A 42 -13.03 20.55 -3.64
C VAL A 42 -12.67 20.17 -5.07
N ASP A 43 -11.50 20.60 -5.52
CA ASP A 43 -11.08 20.58 -6.92
C ASP A 43 -9.64 20.06 -7.06
N PRO A 44 -9.40 18.75 -6.91
CA PRO A 44 -8.07 18.16 -7.01
C PRO A 44 -7.44 18.32 -8.40
N GLN A 45 -8.25 18.47 -9.45
CA GLN A 45 -7.79 18.60 -10.83
C GLN A 45 -7.70 20.06 -11.34
N GLY A 46 -8.20 21.05 -10.59
CA GLY A 46 -8.16 22.46 -11.00
C GLY A 46 -9.24 22.87 -12.02
N GLN A 47 -10.29 22.06 -12.21
CA GLN A 47 -11.35 22.32 -13.16
C GLN A 47 -12.23 23.52 -12.75
N ALA A 48 -12.61 23.58 -11.48
CA ALA A 48 -13.37 24.69 -10.93
C ALA A 48 -12.57 25.99 -10.96
N LEU A 49 -11.27 25.91 -10.69
CA LEU A 49 -10.37 27.07 -10.79
C LEU A 49 -10.41 27.68 -12.20
N ILE A 50 -10.22 26.87 -13.25
CA ILE A 50 -10.25 27.32 -14.65
C ILE A 50 -11.61 27.91 -15.00
N TRP A 51 -12.69 27.19 -14.65
CA TRP A 51 -14.05 27.61 -14.98
C TRP A 51 -14.44 28.93 -14.30
N ILE A 52 -14.19 29.08 -12.99
CA ILE A 52 -14.53 30.31 -12.25
C ILE A 52 -13.67 31.49 -12.75
N SER A 53 -12.40 31.25 -13.09
CA SER A 53 -11.55 32.30 -13.67
C SER A 53 -12.11 32.83 -15.00
N HIS A 54 -12.60 31.97 -15.90
CA HIS A 54 -13.24 32.41 -17.14
C HIS A 54 -14.63 33.01 -16.93
N LEU A 55 -15.41 32.48 -15.98
CA LEU A 55 -16.76 32.99 -15.65
C LEU A 55 -16.72 34.45 -15.20
N GLU A 56 -15.75 34.80 -14.37
CA GLU A 56 -15.61 36.12 -13.74
C GLU A 56 -14.53 36.99 -14.41
N GLU A 57 -14.01 36.58 -15.57
CA GLU A 57 -12.95 37.30 -16.30
C GLU A 57 -13.36 38.75 -16.61
N LYS A 58 -14.63 38.96 -16.98
CA LYS A 58 -15.19 40.30 -17.25
C LYS A 58 -15.27 41.20 -16.01
N ASN A 59 -15.24 40.61 -14.81
CA ASN A 59 -15.36 41.30 -13.53
C ASN A 59 -13.98 41.56 -12.87
N GLU A 60 -12.88 41.29 -13.56
CA GLU A 60 -11.49 41.48 -13.10
C GLU A 60 -11.13 40.65 -11.86
N ILE A 61 -11.33 39.33 -11.94
CA ILE A 61 -11.06 38.40 -10.84
C ILE A 61 -9.59 38.38 -10.38
N GLN A 62 -9.38 38.42 -9.07
CA GLN A 62 -8.05 38.29 -8.45
C GLN A 62 -7.85 36.88 -7.89
N THR A 63 -6.71 36.26 -8.18
CA THR A 63 -6.35 34.94 -7.63
C THR A 63 -5.27 35.12 -6.56
N VAL A 64 -5.55 34.67 -5.34
CA VAL A 64 -4.65 34.77 -4.19
C VAL A 64 -4.48 33.42 -3.50
N ASP A 65 -3.42 33.29 -2.72
CA ASP A 65 -3.15 32.12 -1.87
C ASP A 65 -2.83 32.66 -0.46
N PHE A 66 -3.25 31.97 0.60
CA PHE A 66 -3.03 32.39 2.00
C PHE A 66 -1.54 32.57 2.33
N GLY A 67 -0.66 31.85 1.62
CA GLY A 67 0.79 32.00 1.80
C GLY A 67 1.40 33.29 1.22
N GLN A 68 0.67 34.09 0.44
CA GLN A 68 1.21 35.30 -0.18
C GLN A 68 1.25 36.48 0.80
N PRO A 69 2.39 37.17 1.01
CA PRO A 69 2.49 38.22 2.03
C PRO A 69 1.55 39.42 1.80
N ASN A 70 1.08 39.63 0.56
CA ASN A 70 0.21 40.73 0.18
C ASN A 70 -1.27 40.35 0.05
N TYR A 71 -1.67 39.10 0.37
CA TYR A 71 -3.03 38.63 0.10
C TYR A 71 -4.09 39.46 0.85
N LEU A 72 -3.81 39.85 2.11
CA LEU A 72 -4.71 40.67 2.92
C LEU A 72 -5.00 42.02 2.27
N LYS A 73 -3.97 42.68 1.71
CA LYS A 73 -4.11 43.98 1.04
C LYS A 73 -4.88 43.86 -0.27
N ILE A 74 -4.65 42.78 -1.02
CA ILE A 74 -5.41 42.50 -2.25
C ILE A 74 -6.88 42.27 -1.89
N MET A 75 -7.16 41.53 -0.81
CA MET A 75 -8.51 41.27 -0.34
C MET A 75 -9.22 42.55 0.17
N GLU A 76 -8.52 43.45 0.88
CA GLU A 76 -9.02 44.78 1.26
C GLU A 76 -9.43 45.61 0.02
N ASN A 77 -8.60 45.61 -1.03
CA ASN A 77 -8.90 46.31 -2.28
C ASN A 77 -10.10 45.69 -3.02
N CYS A 78 -10.21 44.35 -3.03
CA CYS A 78 -11.33 43.67 -3.66
C CYS A 78 -12.66 43.92 -2.92
N LEU A 79 -12.65 43.95 -1.58
CA LEU A 79 -13.83 44.25 -0.76
C LEU A 79 -14.38 45.66 -1.02
N SER A 80 -13.49 46.64 -1.16
CA SER A 80 -13.85 48.04 -1.43
C SER A 80 -14.21 48.29 -2.90
N GLY A 81 -13.48 47.68 -3.84
CA GLY A 81 -13.72 47.78 -5.27
C GLY A 81 -14.90 46.95 -5.78
N GLY A 82 -15.29 45.89 -5.06
CA GLY A 82 -16.32 44.95 -5.50
C GLY A 82 -15.82 43.89 -6.49
N HIS A 83 -14.50 43.71 -6.62
CA HIS A 83 -13.91 42.70 -7.51
C HIS A 83 -14.02 41.30 -6.89
N PRO A 84 -14.31 40.25 -7.68
CA PRO A 84 -14.33 38.88 -7.21
C PRO A 84 -12.91 38.38 -6.89
N ILE A 85 -12.78 37.52 -5.88
CA ILE A 85 -11.50 36.95 -5.45
C ILE A 85 -11.60 35.42 -5.30
N ILE A 86 -10.62 34.70 -5.86
CA ILE A 86 -10.43 33.27 -5.64
C ILE A 86 -9.25 33.07 -4.69
N VAL A 87 -9.47 32.36 -3.60
CA VAL A 87 -8.38 31.83 -2.76
C VAL A 87 -8.10 30.38 -3.18
N GLN A 88 -6.89 30.13 -3.67
CA GLN A 88 -6.46 28.81 -4.13
C GLN A 88 -5.68 28.04 -3.08
N ASN A 89 -5.65 26.71 -3.21
CA ASN A 89 -4.90 25.77 -2.36
C ASN A 89 -5.25 25.88 -0.88
N VAL A 90 -6.53 26.04 -0.58
CA VAL A 90 -7.03 26.12 0.79
C VAL A 90 -6.81 24.79 1.52
N GLY A 91 -6.05 24.80 2.61
CA GLY A 91 -5.85 23.64 3.48
C GLY A 91 -7.07 23.35 4.37
N GLU A 92 -6.96 22.38 5.28
CA GLU A 92 -8.02 22.03 6.24
C GLU A 92 -8.23 23.13 7.30
N VAL A 93 -7.16 23.87 7.62
CA VAL A 93 -7.19 25.02 8.53
C VAL A 93 -7.26 26.30 7.70
N LEU A 94 -8.37 27.02 7.85
CA LEU A 94 -8.57 28.35 7.27
C LEU A 94 -7.90 29.43 8.11
N ASP A 95 -7.36 30.45 7.45
CA ASP A 95 -6.84 31.63 8.16
C ASP A 95 -7.98 32.36 8.91
N PRO A 96 -7.88 32.55 10.24
CA PRO A 96 -8.90 33.25 11.02
C PRO A 96 -9.20 34.68 10.52
N SER A 97 -8.27 35.34 9.83
CA SER A 97 -8.45 36.70 9.31
C SER A 97 -9.62 36.81 8.33
N ILE A 98 -10.00 35.73 7.62
CA ILE A 98 -11.13 35.74 6.69
C ILE A 98 -12.48 35.42 7.35
N ALA A 99 -12.51 35.03 8.63
CA ALA A 99 -13.73 34.68 9.34
C ALA A 99 -14.84 35.78 9.30
N PRO A 100 -14.52 37.09 9.39
CA PRO A 100 -15.54 38.14 9.26
C PRO A 100 -16.22 38.15 7.89
N ILE A 101 -15.47 37.86 6.82
CA ILE A 101 -15.98 37.79 5.44
C ILE A 101 -16.85 36.54 5.26
N LEU A 102 -16.40 35.40 5.80
CA LEU A 102 -17.14 34.14 5.76
C LEU A 102 -18.50 34.26 6.48
N ASN A 103 -18.50 34.91 7.64
CA ASN A 103 -19.71 35.17 8.42
C ASN A 103 -20.60 36.28 7.83
N LYS A 104 -20.14 36.98 6.79
CA LYS A 104 -20.79 38.19 6.24
C LYS A 104 -21.13 39.20 7.35
N ALA A 105 -20.18 39.47 8.24
CA ALA A 105 -20.33 40.38 9.38
C ALA A 105 -20.33 41.87 8.96
N VAL A 106 -21.21 42.22 8.02
CA VAL A 106 -21.37 43.58 7.47
C VAL A 106 -22.21 44.42 8.44
N VAL A 107 -21.69 45.59 8.79
CA VAL A 107 -22.36 46.57 9.64
C VAL A 107 -22.66 47.81 8.81
N THR A 108 -23.89 48.31 8.90
CA THR A 108 -24.28 49.56 8.24
C THR A 108 -23.96 50.73 9.16
N ILE A 109 -23.00 51.59 8.78
CA ILE A 109 -22.69 52.83 9.49
C ILE A 109 -23.13 54.00 8.60
N GLY A 110 -24.22 54.67 8.98
CA GLY A 110 -24.84 55.70 8.14
C GLY A 110 -25.49 55.09 6.89
N THR A 111 -25.12 55.56 5.70
CA THR A 111 -25.56 55.02 4.40
C THR A 111 -24.59 54.00 3.79
N SER A 112 -23.40 53.82 4.38
CA SER A 112 -22.36 52.93 3.85
C SER A 112 -22.33 51.60 4.59
N GLN A 113 -22.25 50.50 3.86
CA GLN A 113 -21.97 49.17 4.42
C GLN A 113 -20.47 49.01 4.63
N VAL A 114 -20.06 48.59 5.83
CA VAL A 114 -18.65 48.37 6.18
C VAL A 114 -18.48 47.00 6.83
N ILE A 115 -17.30 46.41 6.67
CA ILE A 115 -16.92 45.16 7.33
C ILE A 115 -15.65 45.40 8.15
N LYS A 116 -15.61 44.87 9.38
CA LYS A 116 -14.39 44.90 10.19
C LYS A 116 -13.46 43.79 9.70
N PHE A 117 -12.40 44.16 9.00
CA PHE A 117 -11.40 43.24 8.45
C PHE A 117 -9.99 43.72 8.85
N ASN A 118 -9.18 42.82 9.42
CA ASN A 118 -7.81 43.11 9.84
C ASN A 118 -7.68 44.37 10.74
N ASP A 119 -8.56 44.46 11.75
CA ASP A 119 -8.71 45.60 12.68
C ASP A 119 -9.03 46.96 12.04
N LYS A 120 -9.38 47.00 10.76
CA LYS A 120 -9.86 48.18 10.04
C LYS A 120 -11.32 48.03 9.63
N MET A 121 -12.03 49.15 9.55
CA MET A 121 -13.35 49.21 8.92
C MET A 121 -13.14 49.45 7.42
N VAL A 122 -13.45 48.44 6.61
CA VAL A 122 -13.34 48.49 5.15
C VAL A 122 -14.73 48.65 4.55
N ALA A 123 -14.87 49.52 3.55
CA ALA A 123 -16.14 49.66 2.82
C ALA A 123 -16.47 48.34 2.11
N TYR A 124 -17.71 47.88 2.26
CA TYR A 124 -18.20 46.64 1.65
C TYR A 124 -19.02 46.96 0.41
N ASN A 125 -18.56 46.50 -0.76
CA ASN A 125 -19.32 46.57 -2.00
C ASN A 125 -20.17 45.29 -2.18
N PRO A 126 -21.51 45.40 -2.38
CA PRO A 126 -22.38 44.25 -2.61
C PRO A 126 -22.03 43.37 -3.82
N ALA A 127 -21.27 43.90 -4.80
CA ALA A 127 -20.82 43.15 -5.97
C ALA A 127 -19.68 42.14 -5.66
N PHE A 128 -19.02 42.27 -4.50
CA PHE A 128 -17.92 41.41 -4.10
C PHE A 128 -18.34 39.93 -4.02
N ARG A 129 -17.52 39.03 -4.58
CA ARG A 129 -17.68 37.58 -4.46
C ARG A 129 -16.39 36.90 -4.01
N LEU A 130 -16.51 35.95 -3.10
CA LEU A 130 -15.41 35.11 -2.61
C LEU A 130 -15.62 33.67 -3.06
N TYR A 131 -14.59 33.10 -3.68
CA TYR A 131 -14.50 31.70 -4.07
C TYR A 131 -13.31 31.05 -3.38
N LEU A 132 -13.49 29.86 -2.81
CA LEU A 132 -12.41 29.09 -2.19
C LEU A 132 -12.20 27.80 -2.98
N THR A 133 -10.96 27.43 -3.25
CA THR A 133 -10.63 26.17 -3.95
C THR A 133 -9.56 25.40 -3.18
N THR A 134 -9.73 24.08 -3.08
CA THR A 134 -8.74 23.17 -2.49
C THR A 134 -8.36 22.06 -3.46
N LYS A 135 -7.08 21.69 -3.46
CA LYS A 135 -6.56 20.57 -4.26
C LYS A 135 -6.60 19.23 -3.52
N LEU A 136 -6.98 19.24 -2.25
CA LEU A 136 -7.13 18.01 -1.47
C LEU A 136 -8.35 17.26 -1.99
N GLY A 137 -8.20 15.97 -2.31
CA GLY A 137 -9.30 15.18 -2.88
C GLY A 137 -10.39 14.82 -1.86
N ASN A 138 -10.03 14.68 -0.58
CA ASN A 138 -10.96 14.40 0.51
C ASN A 138 -10.54 15.18 1.78
N PRO A 139 -10.73 16.50 1.82
CA PRO A 139 -10.34 17.33 2.96
C PRO A 139 -11.26 17.14 4.16
N VAL A 140 -10.70 17.07 5.37
CA VAL A 140 -11.47 17.01 6.62
C VAL A 140 -11.61 18.42 7.20
N TYR A 141 -12.79 19.02 7.01
CA TYR A 141 -13.11 20.34 7.56
C TYR A 141 -13.87 20.24 8.89
N SER A 142 -13.57 21.17 9.80
CA SER A 142 -14.33 21.26 11.05
C SER A 142 -15.80 21.66 10.79
N PRO A 143 -16.75 21.25 11.66
CA PRO A 143 -18.16 21.66 11.53
C PRO A 143 -18.35 23.19 11.50
N GLU A 144 -17.45 23.94 12.14
CA GLU A 144 -17.46 25.40 12.11
C GLU A 144 -17.23 25.95 10.68
N VAL A 145 -16.34 25.34 9.90
CA VAL A 145 -16.09 25.74 8.51
C VAL A 145 -17.28 25.40 7.61
N LEU A 146 -17.86 24.22 7.80
CA LEU A 146 -19.01 23.73 7.01
C LEU A 146 -20.31 24.52 7.27
N THR A 147 -20.45 25.12 8.45
CA THR A 147 -21.59 26.01 8.73
C THR A 147 -21.43 27.38 8.08
N LYS A 148 -20.19 27.84 7.84
CA LYS A 148 -19.88 29.16 7.27
C LYS A 148 -19.79 29.15 5.74
N THR A 149 -19.39 28.03 5.15
CA THR A 149 -19.18 27.89 3.70
C THR A 149 -20.12 26.85 3.09
N THR A 150 -20.31 26.90 1.78
CA THR A 150 -21.00 25.82 1.04
C THR A 150 -19.96 24.96 0.35
N MET A 151 -19.73 23.74 0.81
CA MET A 151 -18.79 22.82 0.17
C MET A 151 -19.39 22.25 -1.12
N VAL A 152 -18.62 22.27 -2.20
CA VAL A 152 -19.01 21.74 -3.52
C VAL A 152 -17.91 20.82 -4.03
N ASN A 153 -18.27 19.62 -4.48
CA ASN A 153 -17.30 18.63 -4.93
C ASN A 153 -17.15 18.68 -6.45
N PHE A 154 -16.02 19.17 -6.94
CA PHE A 154 -15.64 19.22 -8.36
C PHE A 154 -14.70 18.07 -8.78
N ALA A 155 -14.48 17.07 -7.93
CA ALA A 155 -13.71 15.90 -8.30
C ALA A 155 -14.33 15.20 -9.52
N VAL A 156 -13.48 14.95 -10.52
CA VAL A 156 -13.90 14.36 -11.80
C VAL A 156 -14.40 12.93 -11.58
N LYS A 157 -15.59 12.61 -12.11
CA LYS A 157 -16.16 11.26 -12.15
C LYS A 157 -15.85 10.56 -13.46
N GLU A 158 -15.94 9.23 -13.46
CA GLU A 158 -15.63 8.38 -14.62
C GLU A 158 -16.39 8.76 -15.90
N GLN A 159 -17.67 9.10 -15.78
CA GLN A 159 -18.48 9.57 -16.90
C GLN A 159 -18.02 10.93 -17.43
N GLY A 160 -17.71 11.88 -16.54
CA GLY A 160 -17.23 13.21 -16.91
C GLY A 160 -15.88 13.15 -17.63
N LEU A 161 -14.95 12.34 -17.13
CA LEU A 161 -13.66 12.13 -17.78
C LEU A 161 -13.81 11.42 -19.13
N THR A 162 -14.71 10.44 -19.24
CA THR A 162 -14.99 9.76 -20.52
C THR A 162 -15.45 10.76 -21.58
N ALA A 163 -16.33 11.69 -21.24
CA ALA A 163 -16.79 12.73 -22.17
C ALA A 163 -15.65 13.66 -22.60
N GLN A 164 -14.78 14.06 -21.66
CA GLN A 164 -13.61 14.90 -21.93
C GLN A 164 -12.61 14.20 -22.87
N LEU A 165 -12.25 12.95 -22.57
CA LEU A 165 -11.31 12.16 -23.36
C LEU A 165 -11.89 11.84 -24.75
N LEU A 166 -13.20 11.60 -24.85
CA LEU A 166 -13.87 11.43 -26.14
C LEU A 166 -13.70 12.68 -27.03
N GLY A 167 -13.88 13.87 -26.47
CA GLY A 167 -13.64 15.12 -27.18
C GLY A 167 -12.20 15.22 -27.70
N ILE A 168 -11.22 14.81 -26.90
CA ILE A 168 -9.79 14.81 -27.30
C ILE A 168 -9.53 13.82 -28.44
N VAL A 169 -10.04 12.59 -28.36
CA VAL A 169 -9.89 11.58 -29.43
C VAL A 169 -10.51 12.07 -30.73
N VAL A 170 -11.77 12.53 -30.68
CA VAL A 170 -12.49 12.98 -31.87
C VAL A 170 -11.80 14.19 -32.49
N ARG A 171 -11.35 15.15 -31.69
CA ARG A 171 -10.62 16.34 -32.16
C ARG A 171 -9.33 15.97 -32.91
N LYS A 172 -8.65 14.91 -32.50
CA LYS A 172 -7.39 14.44 -33.13
C LYS A 172 -7.63 13.55 -34.34
N GLU A 173 -8.54 12.60 -34.25
CA GLU A 173 -8.82 11.62 -35.31
C GLU A 173 -9.68 12.21 -36.44
N ARG A 174 -10.72 12.97 -36.07
CA ARG A 174 -11.69 13.57 -37.00
C ARG A 174 -11.97 15.03 -36.63
N PRO A 175 -11.00 15.94 -36.81
CA PRO A 175 -11.14 17.36 -36.46
C PRO A 175 -12.34 18.03 -37.14
N GLN A 176 -12.70 17.59 -38.34
CA GLN A 176 -13.86 18.09 -39.08
C GLN A 176 -15.18 17.85 -38.32
N LEU A 177 -15.36 16.68 -37.69
CA LEU A 177 -16.57 16.37 -36.94
C LEU A 177 -16.69 17.24 -35.69
N GLU A 178 -15.58 17.50 -35.01
CA GLU A 178 -15.60 18.36 -33.82
C GLU A 178 -15.85 19.84 -34.19
N GLN A 179 -15.25 20.33 -35.28
CA GLN A 179 -15.55 21.67 -35.80
C GLN A 179 -17.01 21.81 -36.24
N MET A 180 -17.57 20.79 -36.90
CA MET A 180 -18.99 20.76 -37.25
C MET A 180 -19.86 20.80 -35.99
N LYS A 181 -19.49 20.05 -34.93
CA LYS A 181 -20.19 20.09 -33.66
C LYS A 181 -20.13 21.47 -33.01
N ASP A 182 -18.96 22.08 -32.91
CA ASP A 182 -18.78 23.41 -32.31
C ASP A 182 -19.59 24.47 -33.06
N THR A 183 -19.56 24.43 -34.39
CA THR A 183 -20.33 25.35 -35.24
C THR A 183 -21.84 25.13 -35.08
N LEU A 184 -22.28 23.87 -35.02
CA LEU A 184 -23.67 23.52 -34.81
C LEU A 184 -24.14 24.01 -33.43
N VAL A 185 -23.36 23.80 -32.39
CA VAL A 185 -23.66 24.26 -31.03
C VAL A 185 -23.82 25.79 -30.98
N LEU A 186 -22.90 26.54 -31.60
CA LEU A 186 -23.00 28.00 -31.71
C LEU A 186 -24.25 28.44 -32.48
N SER A 187 -24.59 27.75 -33.58
CA SER A 187 -25.78 28.09 -34.37
C SER A 187 -27.08 27.85 -33.59
N ILE A 188 -27.17 26.76 -32.82
CA ILE A 188 -28.33 26.47 -31.96
C ILE A 188 -28.45 27.51 -30.85
N ALA A 189 -27.32 27.91 -30.24
CA ALA A 189 -27.30 28.93 -29.19
C ALA A 189 -27.78 30.28 -29.73
N ASN A 190 -27.25 30.72 -30.88
CA ASN A 190 -27.67 31.96 -31.52
C ASN A 190 -29.16 31.93 -31.90
N ASN A 191 -29.64 30.82 -32.46
CA ASN A 191 -31.05 30.63 -32.82
C ASN A 191 -31.98 30.70 -31.61
N LYS A 192 -31.62 30.06 -30.48
CA LYS A 192 -32.38 30.18 -29.23
C LYS A 192 -32.37 31.61 -28.68
N LYS A 193 -31.23 32.30 -28.74
CA LYS A 193 -31.12 33.70 -28.31
C LYS A 193 -32.03 34.61 -29.14
N VAL A 194 -32.04 34.46 -30.46
CA VAL A 194 -32.93 35.21 -31.35
C VAL A 194 -34.41 35.01 -30.97
N LEU A 195 -34.83 33.80 -30.59
CA LEU A 195 -36.20 33.58 -30.12
C LEU A 195 -36.54 34.37 -28.85
N VAL A 196 -35.62 34.40 -27.87
CA VAL A 196 -35.80 35.15 -26.61
C VAL A 196 -35.75 36.66 -26.85
N ASP A 197 -34.84 37.13 -27.72
CA ASP A 197 -34.74 38.54 -28.08
C ASP A 197 -36.00 39.01 -28.80
N LEU A 198 -36.58 38.20 -29.70
CA LEU A 198 -37.86 38.48 -30.36
C LEU A 198 -39.02 38.53 -29.36
N GLU A 199 -39.06 37.67 -28.34
CA GLU A 199 -40.05 37.72 -27.27
C GLU A 199 -39.89 39.00 -26.41
N ASN A 200 -38.67 39.35 -26.05
CA ASN A 200 -38.36 40.55 -25.26
C ASN A 200 -38.66 41.84 -26.04
N ASP A 201 -38.36 41.88 -27.33
CA ASP A 201 -38.69 43.02 -28.20
C ASP A 201 -40.21 43.18 -28.34
N LEU A 202 -40.96 42.09 -28.51
CA LEU A 202 -42.43 42.11 -28.51
C LEU A 202 -42.97 42.64 -27.18
N LEU A 203 -42.46 42.14 -26.05
CA LEU A 203 -42.85 42.59 -24.71
C LEU A 203 -42.51 44.06 -24.48
N ARG A 204 -41.34 44.53 -24.94
CA ARG A 204 -40.93 45.94 -24.86
C ARG A 204 -41.88 46.83 -25.64
N ILE A 205 -42.17 46.50 -26.89
CA ILE A 205 -43.08 47.29 -27.74
C ILE A 205 -44.50 47.29 -27.16
N MET A 206 -44.97 46.17 -26.60
CA MET A 206 -46.24 46.10 -25.90
C MET A 206 -46.28 46.95 -24.62
N TYR A 207 -45.18 47.04 -23.89
CA TYR A 207 -45.08 47.82 -22.65
C TYR A 207 -44.92 49.33 -22.89
N GLU A 208 -44.13 49.72 -23.91
CA GLU A 208 -43.86 51.11 -24.28
C GLU A 208 -45.02 51.75 -25.06
N SER A 209 -45.93 50.93 -25.60
CA SER A 209 -47.12 51.35 -26.34
C SER A 209 -48.10 52.15 -25.47
N GLN A 210 -48.16 53.47 -25.67
CA GLN A 210 -49.17 54.36 -25.06
C GLN A 210 -50.50 54.43 -25.85
N VAL A 211 -50.53 53.85 -27.05
CA VAL A 211 -51.67 53.85 -28.00
C VAL A 211 -52.44 52.53 -27.86
N PRO A 212 -53.78 52.49 -28.10
CA PRO A 212 -54.53 51.23 -28.16
C PRO A 212 -53.87 50.23 -29.11
N LEU A 213 -53.68 48.98 -28.66
CA LEU A 213 -52.93 47.92 -29.37
C LEU A 213 -53.40 47.66 -30.81
N LEU A 214 -54.63 48.02 -31.18
CA LEU A 214 -55.16 47.87 -32.54
C LEU A 214 -54.69 48.96 -33.52
N GLU A 215 -54.20 50.11 -33.03
CA GLU A 215 -53.81 51.26 -33.85
C GLU A 215 -52.29 51.40 -34.00
N ASN A 216 -51.52 50.50 -33.36
CA ASN A 216 -50.07 50.51 -33.39
C ASN A 216 -49.56 49.72 -34.63
N GLU A 217 -49.43 50.41 -35.77
CA GLU A 217 -48.90 49.84 -37.04
C GLU A 217 -47.48 49.26 -36.87
N GLU A 218 -46.66 49.87 -36.02
CA GLU A 218 -45.30 49.38 -35.74
C GLU A 218 -45.36 47.99 -35.12
N LEU A 219 -46.19 47.80 -34.08
CA LEU A 219 -46.42 46.49 -33.44
C LEU A 219 -46.89 45.44 -34.44
N PHE A 220 -47.83 45.79 -35.34
CA PHE A 220 -48.36 44.83 -36.32
C PHE A 220 -47.27 44.36 -37.29
N LEU A 221 -46.43 45.28 -37.78
CA LEU A 221 -45.31 44.97 -38.65
C LEU A 221 -44.22 44.15 -37.93
N THR A 222 -43.83 44.51 -36.71
CA THR A 222 -42.85 43.72 -35.94
C THR A 222 -43.37 42.34 -35.59
N LEU A 223 -44.67 42.19 -35.31
CA LEU A 223 -45.29 40.91 -34.98
C LEU A 223 -45.34 39.98 -36.20
N GLN A 224 -45.62 40.52 -37.40
CA GLN A 224 -45.58 39.75 -38.64
C GLN A 224 -44.14 39.32 -39.01
N THR A 225 -43.15 40.20 -38.85
CA THR A 225 -41.73 39.84 -39.06
C THR A 225 -41.24 38.84 -38.02
N SER A 226 -41.61 39.04 -36.74
CA SER A 226 -41.24 38.17 -35.61
C SER A 226 -41.84 36.77 -35.76
N GLN A 227 -43.11 36.66 -36.19
CA GLN A 227 -43.75 35.38 -36.45
C GLN A 227 -43.03 34.60 -37.55
N ARG A 228 -42.65 35.27 -38.64
CA ARG A 228 -41.91 34.65 -39.75
C ARG A 228 -40.52 34.18 -39.30
N THR A 229 -39.74 35.06 -38.67
CA THR A 229 -38.41 34.69 -38.17
C THR A 229 -38.48 33.60 -37.10
N SER A 230 -39.51 33.58 -36.25
CA SER A 230 -39.73 32.52 -35.25
C SER A 230 -39.98 31.15 -35.90
N LEU A 231 -40.76 31.11 -37.00
CA LEU A 231 -41.00 29.87 -37.74
C LEU A 231 -39.72 29.37 -38.42
N ASP A 232 -38.98 30.26 -39.10
CA ASP A 232 -37.72 29.93 -39.78
C ASP A 232 -36.68 29.40 -38.77
N VAL A 233 -36.57 30.05 -37.60
CA VAL A 233 -35.66 29.63 -36.53
C VAL A 233 -36.09 28.31 -35.89
N LYS A 234 -37.39 28.04 -35.73
CA LYS A 234 -37.90 26.75 -35.24
C LYS A 234 -37.58 25.61 -36.21
N GLU A 235 -37.71 25.83 -37.51
CA GLU A 235 -37.35 24.83 -38.52
C GLU A 235 -35.83 24.58 -38.55
N ALA A 236 -35.03 25.65 -38.47
CA ALA A 236 -33.57 25.56 -38.34
C ALA A 236 -33.15 24.82 -37.05
N LEU A 237 -33.89 24.97 -35.95
CA LEU A 237 -33.64 24.23 -34.70
C LEU A 237 -33.92 22.73 -34.86
N ILE A 238 -34.99 22.35 -35.55
CA ILE A 238 -35.35 20.94 -35.79
C ILE A 238 -34.28 20.26 -36.66
N THR A 239 -33.86 20.92 -37.75
CA THR A 239 -32.79 20.41 -38.62
C THR A 239 -31.46 20.30 -37.87
N SER A 240 -31.11 21.30 -37.07
CA SER A 240 -29.91 21.26 -36.23
C SER A 240 -29.92 20.11 -35.21
N GLN A 241 -31.08 19.79 -34.63
CA GLN A 241 -31.23 18.63 -33.73
C GLN A 241 -31.03 17.28 -34.44
N HIS A 242 -31.45 17.17 -35.71
CA HIS A 242 -31.20 15.96 -36.49
C HIS A 242 -29.72 15.78 -36.78
N THR A 243 -29.06 16.86 -37.24
CA THR A 243 -27.61 16.88 -37.49
C THR A 243 -26.81 16.60 -36.20
N GLU A 244 -27.26 17.11 -35.05
CA GLU A 244 -26.64 16.84 -33.75
C GLU A 244 -26.64 15.35 -33.43
N LYS A 245 -27.76 14.65 -33.66
CA LYS A 245 -27.86 13.20 -33.46
C LYS A 245 -26.94 12.42 -34.40
N GLU A 246 -26.83 12.82 -35.66
CA GLU A 246 -25.92 12.18 -36.62
C GLU A 246 -24.45 12.34 -36.22
N ILE A 247 -24.07 13.55 -35.80
CA ILE A 247 -22.72 13.84 -35.30
C ILE A 247 -22.44 13.04 -34.03
N ASP A 248 -23.39 12.97 -33.10
CA ASP A 248 -23.21 12.19 -31.88
C ASP A 248 -23.14 10.68 -32.14
N SER A 249 -23.86 10.17 -33.14
CA SER A 249 -23.71 8.79 -33.60
C SER A 249 -22.31 8.53 -34.18
N ALA A 250 -21.76 9.46 -34.96
CA ALA A 250 -20.40 9.35 -35.47
C ALA A 250 -19.34 9.42 -34.36
N ARG A 251 -19.57 10.23 -33.31
CA ARG A 251 -18.71 10.32 -32.11
C ARG A 251 -18.82 9.05 -31.26
N ALA A 252 -19.99 8.42 -31.21
CA ALA A 252 -20.23 7.21 -30.43
C ALA A 252 -19.27 6.06 -30.79
N GLY A 253 -18.80 6.00 -32.04
CA GLY A 253 -17.81 5.02 -32.49
C GLY A 253 -16.50 5.06 -31.69
N TYR A 254 -16.08 6.21 -31.17
CA TYR A 254 -14.84 6.36 -30.39
C TYR A 254 -15.04 6.25 -28.87
N VAL A 255 -16.28 6.09 -28.39
CA VAL A 255 -16.60 5.94 -26.96
C VAL A 255 -15.82 4.80 -26.29
N PRO A 256 -15.63 3.61 -26.91
CA PRO A 256 -14.86 2.54 -26.28
C PRO A 256 -13.42 2.94 -25.91
N VAL A 257 -12.78 3.78 -26.71
CA VAL A 257 -11.42 4.30 -26.44
C VAL A 257 -11.42 5.25 -25.24
N ALA A 258 -12.41 6.15 -25.19
CA ALA A 258 -12.55 7.09 -24.09
C ALA A 258 -12.90 6.41 -22.77
N VAL A 259 -13.78 5.40 -22.80
CA VAL A 259 -14.12 4.57 -21.64
C VAL A 259 -12.88 3.83 -21.16
N ARG A 260 -12.12 3.20 -22.07
CA ARG A 260 -10.89 2.49 -21.73
C ARG A 260 -9.86 3.41 -21.05
N ALA A 261 -9.64 4.60 -21.61
CA ALA A 261 -8.73 5.59 -21.03
C ALA A 261 -9.23 6.09 -19.66
N SER A 262 -10.53 6.37 -19.51
CA SER A 262 -11.11 6.75 -18.21
C SER A 262 -10.85 5.67 -17.14
N VAL A 263 -11.14 4.40 -17.44
CA VAL A 263 -10.88 3.27 -16.52
C VAL A 263 -9.41 3.21 -16.10
N LEU A 264 -8.48 3.41 -17.03
CA LEU A 264 -7.04 3.41 -16.75
C LEU A 264 -6.63 4.59 -15.86
N PHE A 265 -7.17 5.78 -16.07
CA PHE A 265 -6.89 6.93 -15.21
C PHE A 265 -7.36 6.69 -13.77
N PHE A 266 -8.58 6.16 -13.57
CA PHE A 266 -9.05 5.85 -12.21
C PHE A 266 -8.25 4.72 -11.57
N ALA A 267 -7.81 3.72 -12.35
CA ALA A 267 -6.88 2.71 -11.86
C ALA A 267 -5.54 3.31 -11.40
N LEU A 268 -5.05 4.37 -12.04
CA LEU A 268 -3.87 5.12 -11.58
C LEU A 268 -4.16 5.98 -10.35
N ASN A 269 -5.32 6.63 -10.30
CA ASN A 269 -5.71 7.47 -9.18
C ASN A 269 -5.87 6.65 -7.88
N ASP A 270 -6.35 5.41 -8.00
CA ASP A 270 -6.46 4.46 -6.89
C ASP A 270 -5.07 4.11 -6.28
N LEU A 271 -3.98 4.18 -7.05
CA LEU A 271 -2.62 3.88 -6.55
C LEU A 271 -2.15 4.83 -5.45
N SER A 272 -2.69 6.04 -5.38
CA SER A 272 -2.39 7.02 -4.33
C SER A 272 -2.71 6.51 -2.92
N ARG A 273 -3.59 5.49 -2.81
CA ARG A 273 -3.93 4.81 -1.55
C ARG A 273 -2.89 3.78 -1.11
N ILE A 274 -2.05 3.29 -2.03
CA ILE A 274 -0.98 2.35 -1.71
C ILE A 274 0.21 3.11 -1.12
N ASP A 275 0.63 4.16 -1.82
CA ASP A 275 1.74 5.01 -1.44
C ASP A 275 1.41 6.46 -1.81
N PRO A 276 1.60 7.43 -0.89
CA PRO A 276 1.32 8.85 -1.14
C PRO A 276 2.10 9.40 -2.34
N MET A 277 3.22 8.80 -2.73
CA MET A 277 4.02 9.22 -3.89
C MET A 277 3.40 8.83 -5.24
N TYR A 278 2.46 7.87 -5.27
CA TYR A 278 1.85 7.35 -6.49
C TYR A 278 0.70 8.22 -6.99
N GLN A 279 1.00 9.49 -7.21
CA GLN A 279 0.02 10.47 -7.65
C GLN A 279 0.35 10.96 -9.05
N PHE A 280 -0.65 10.89 -9.93
CA PHE A 280 -0.54 11.28 -11.33
C PHE A 280 -1.50 12.45 -11.59
N SER A 281 -1.01 13.49 -12.28
CA SER A 281 -1.87 14.59 -12.70
C SER A 281 -2.72 14.19 -13.90
N LEU A 282 -3.93 14.74 -13.96
CA LEU A 282 -4.79 14.60 -15.14
C LEU A 282 -4.15 15.24 -16.38
N ASP A 283 -3.43 16.35 -16.22
CA ASP A 283 -2.70 17.00 -17.32
C ASP A 283 -1.65 16.08 -17.94
N ALA A 284 -0.78 15.48 -17.12
CA ALA A 284 0.22 14.53 -17.61
C ALA A 284 -0.42 13.29 -18.26
N TYR A 285 -1.58 12.85 -17.75
CA TYR A 285 -2.34 11.77 -18.34
C TYR A 285 -2.93 12.14 -19.71
N ASN A 286 -3.47 13.35 -19.85
CA ASN A 286 -3.98 13.88 -21.13
C ASN A 286 -2.87 14.04 -22.18
N ASP A 287 -1.68 14.48 -21.75
CA ASP A 287 -0.50 14.54 -22.62
C ASP A 287 -0.07 13.14 -23.08
N LEU A 288 -0.06 12.16 -22.17
CA LEU A 288 0.23 10.76 -22.50
C LEU A 288 -0.82 10.15 -23.44
N PHE A 289 -2.09 10.48 -23.23
CA PHE A 289 -3.18 10.03 -24.09
C PHE A 289 -3.05 10.62 -25.50
N THR A 290 -2.76 11.92 -25.60
CA THR A 290 -2.50 12.59 -26.89
C THR A 290 -1.29 11.97 -27.60
N TYR A 291 -0.21 11.72 -26.87
CA TYR A 291 0.97 11.02 -27.38
C TYR A 291 0.63 9.62 -27.91
N SER A 292 -0.26 8.90 -27.21
CA SER A 292 -0.70 7.55 -27.61
C SER A 292 -1.51 7.57 -28.91
N ILE A 293 -2.36 8.59 -29.10
CA ILE A 293 -3.12 8.77 -30.34
C ILE A 293 -2.18 9.05 -31.51
N ASP A 294 -1.20 9.93 -31.32
CA ASP A 294 -0.28 10.35 -32.39
C ASP A 294 0.71 9.24 -32.81
N ARG A 295 1.16 8.38 -31.87
CA ARG A 295 2.17 7.34 -32.12
C ARG A 295 1.62 5.95 -32.45
N SER A 296 0.36 5.69 -32.14
CA SER A 296 -0.26 4.37 -32.37
C SER A 296 -0.38 4.03 -33.87
N PRO A 297 -0.33 2.74 -34.25
CA PRO A 297 -0.51 2.30 -35.64
C PRO A 297 -1.87 2.72 -36.20
N LYS A 298 -1.88 3.37 -37.37
CA LYS A 298 -3.12 3.78 -38.05
C LYS A 298 -3.75 2.56 -38.73
N GLY A 299 -5.02 2.30 -38.45
CA GLY A 299 -5.82 1.24 -39.09
C GLY A 299 -6.66 1.79 -40.25
N GLY A 300 -7.00 0.92 -41.22
CA GLY A 300 -7.90 1.27 -42.34
C GLY A 300 -9.37 1.28 -41.93
N GLU A 301 -9.75 0.42 -40.98
CA GLU A 301 -11.09 0.35 -40.40
C GLU A 301 -11.15 0.95 -39.00
N LEU A 302 -12.34 1.40 -38.60
CA LEU A 302 -12.55 2.05 -37.30
C LEU A 302 -12.29 1.08 -36.14
N GLU A 303 -12.75 -0.17 -36.24
CA GLU A 303 -12.58 -1.18 -35.19
C GLU A 303 -11.11 -1.55 -34.97
N ASP A 304 -10.36 -1.76 -36.05
CA ASP A 304 -8.91 -1.99 -35.98
C ASP A 304 -8.17 -0.79 -35.37
N ARG A 305 -8.56 0.43 -35.74
CA ARG A 305 -8.00 1.65 -35.14
C ARG A 305 -8.29 1.74 -33.64
N ILE A 306 -9.50 1.39 -33.19
CA ILE A 306 -9.88 1.35 -31.77
C ILE A 306 -9.04 0.34 -31.00
N ASN A 307 -8.85 -0.86 -31.55
CA ASN A 307 -8.04 -1.90 -30.91
C ASN A 307 -6.58 -1.48 -30.78
N ASN A 308 -5.99 -0.93 -31.86
CA ASN A 308 -4.61 -0.42 -31.86
C ASN A 308 -4.42 0.74 -30.86
N LEU A 309 -5.39 1.65 -30.77
CA LEU A 309 -5.37 2.74 -29.79
C LEU A 309 -5.43 2.22 -28.36
N ASN A 310 -6.35 1.30 -28.09
CA ASN A 310 -6.52 0.71 -26.76
C ASN A 310 -5.29 -0.08 -26.32
N GLU A 311 -4.72 -0.89 -27.21
CA GLU A 311 -3.52 -1.68 -26.91
C GLU A 311 -2.31 -0.78 -26.65
N PHE A 312 -2.03 0.16 -27.56
CA PHE A 312 -0.89 1.08 -27.42
C PHE A 312 -1.02 1.95 -26.16
N HIS A 313 -2.20 2.52 -25.92
CA HIS A 313 -2.42 3.37 -24.76
C HIS A 313 -2.34 2.58 -23.44
N THR A 314 -2.91 1.37 -23.38
CA THR A 314 -2.80 0.51 -22.18
C THR A 314 -1.33 0.22 -21.85
N TYR A 315 -0.50 -0.09 -22.86
CA TYR A 315 0.93 -0.33 -22.64
C TYR A 315 1.71 0.94 -22.29
N ALA A 316 1.41 2.07 -22.92
CA ALA A 316 2.05 3.35 -22.61
C ALA A 316 1.79 3.80 -21.16
N VAL A 317 0.54 3.61 -20.68
CA VAL A 317 0.18 3.83 -19.27
C VAL A 317 0.96 2.91 -18.35
N TYR A 318 0.94 1.60 -18.62
CA TYR A 318 1.70 0.63 -17.82
C TYR A 318 3.19 0.98 -17.75
N LYS A 319 3.85 1.23 -18.89
CA LYS A 319 5.28 1.55 -18.97
C LYS A 319 5.64 2.80 -18.16
N ASN A 320 4.84 3.87 -18.28
CA ASN A 320 5.11 5.12 -17.58
C ASN A 320 4.86 5.01 -16.07
N THR A 321 3.84 4.25 -15.66
CA THR A 321 3.55 4.01 -14.25
C THR A 321 4.58 3.08 -13.61
N CYS A 322 5.05 2.03 -14.31
CA CYS A 322 6.09 1.13 -13.79
C CYS A 322 7.42 1.83 -13.48
N ARG A 323 7.72 2.96 -14.13
CA ARG A 323 8.89 3.78 -13.80
C ARG A 323 8.76 4.44 -12.41
N ALA A 324 7.54 4.74 -11.99
CA ALA A 324 7.23 5.40 -10.73
C ALA A 324 6.95 4.43 -9.56
N LEU A 325 6.80 3.13 -9.84
CA LEU A 325 6.41 2.12 -8.87
C LEU A 325 7.59 1.28 -8.41
N PHE A 326 7.62 0.99 -7.11
CA PHE A 326 8.49 -0.03 -6.54
C PHE A 326 8.18 -1.40 -7.12
N GLU A 327 9.17 -2.28 -7.20
CA GLU A 327 9.06 -3.60 -7.85
C GLU A 327 7.88 -4.42 -7.30
N ARG A 328 7.69 -4.39 -5.98
CA ARG A 328 6.60 -5.07 -5.27
C ARG A 328 5.18 -4.70 -5.74
N HIS A 329 5.00 -3.51 -6.33
CA HIS A 329 3.69 -3.01 -6.75
C HIS A 329 3.44 -3.15 -8.26
N LYS A 330 4.44 -3.58 -9.06
CA LYS A 330 4.30 -3.70 -10.53
C LYS A 330 3.35 -4.82 -10.95
N LEU A 331 3.46 -5.99 -10.30
CA LEU A 331 2.51 -7.10 -10.55
C LEU A 331 1.10 -6.72 -10.08
N LEU A 332 1.00 -6.06 -8.93
CA LEU A 332 -0.26 -5.55 -8.38
C LEU A 332 -0.95 -4.58 -9.35
N LEU A 333 -0.21 -3.62 -9.92
CA LEU A 333 -0.73 -2.69 -10.94
C LEU A 333 -1.30 -3.46 -12.13
N SER A 334 -0.55 -4.43 -12.64
CA SER A 334 -0.93 -5.21 -13.82
C SER A 334 -2.24 -5.95 -13.59
N PHE A 335 -2.36 -6.61 -12.44
CA PHE A 335 -3.59 -7.29 -12.05
C PHE A 335 -4.75 -6.31 -11.81
N HIS A 336 -4.48 -5.15 -11.21
CA HIS A 336 -5.49 -4.12 -10.97
C HIS A 336 -6.04 -3.54 -12.29
N ILE A 337 -5.16 -3.24 -13.25
CA ILE A 337 -5.55 -2.79 -14.60
C ILE A 337 -6.42 -3.85 -15.27
N VAL A 338 -5.98 -5.12 -15.30
CA VAL A 338 -6.76 -6.24 -15.88
C VAL A 338 -8.13 -6.36 -15.22
N SER A 339 -8.17 -6.33 -13.89
CA SER A 339 -9.41 -6.47 -13.13
C SER A 339 -10.40 -5.34 -13.46
N ARG A 340 -9.93 -4.07 -13.46
CA ARG A 340 -10.77 -2.90 -13.81
C ARG A 340 -11.32 -2.99 -15.23
N ILE A 341 -10.51 -3.45 -16.18
CA ILE A 341 -10.93 -3.70 -17.57
C ILE A 341 -12.02 -4.78 -17.63
N LEU A 342 -11.83 -5.91 -16.95
CA LEU A 342 -12.75 -7.03 -16.99
C LEU A 342 -14.07 -6.72 -16.28
N PHE A 343 -14.04 -5.93 -15.20
CA PHE A 343 -15.24 -5.41 -14.57
C PHE A 343 -16.05 -4.53 -15.53
N GLN A 344 -15.38 -3.65 -16.27
CA GLN A 344 -16.07 -2.80 -17.25
C GLN A 344 -16.68 -3.60 -18.40
N MET A 345 -16.09 -4.74 -18.76
CA MET A 345 -16.65 -5.67 -19.74
C MET A 345 -17.72 -6.60 -19.17
N GLY A 346 -17.97 -6.60 -17.85
CA GLY A 346 -18.90 -7.52 -17.19
C GLY A 346 -18.44 -8.98 -17.18
N LYS A 347 -17.15 -9.26 -17.42
CA LYS A 347 -16.59 -10.63 -17.50
C LYS A 347 -16.10 -11.18 -16.16
N MET A 348 -16.02 -10.36 -15.12
CA MET A 348 -15.55 -10.74 -13.79
C MET A 348 -16.57 -10.33 -12.73
N SER A 349 -16.92 -11.24 -11.83
CA SER A 349 -17.85 -10.97 -10.72
C SER A 349 -17.16 -10.25 -9.57
N ARG A 350 -17.83 -9.25 -8.99
CA ARG A 350 -17.31 -8.52 -7.83
C ARG A 350 -17.20 -9.41 -6.59
N ASN A 351 -18.14 -10.34 -6.40
CA ASN A 351 -18.15 -11.24 -5.24
C ASN A 351 -16.99 -12.26 -5.30
N GLU A 352 -16.73 -12.83 -6.47
CA GLU A 352 -15.58 -13.73 -6.70
C GLU A 352 -14.25 -12.99 -6.47
N TYR A 353 -14.15 -11.74 -6.95
CA TYR A 353 -12.98 -10.90 -6.70
C TYR A 353 -12.79 -10.59 -5.22
N LEU A 354 -13.86 -10.23 -4.49
CA LEU A 354 -13.76 -10.00 -3.05
C LEU A 354 -13.35 -11.26 -2.29
N PHE A 355 -13.80 -12.44 -2.73
CA PHE A 355 -13.37 -13.73 -2.16
C PHE A 355 -11.88 -13.99 -2.40
N LEU A 356 -11.35 -13.75 -3.60
CA LEU A 356 -9.90 -13.84 -3.87
C LEU A 356 -9.08 -12.99 -2.88
N LEU A 357 -9.58 -11.79 -2.58
CA LEU A 357 -8.87 -10.82 -1.74
C LEU A 357 -8.96 -11.15 -0.24
N LYS A 358 -10.15 -11.44 0.28
CA LYS A 358 -10.35 -11.72 1.72
C LYS A 358 -10.09 -13.18 2.11
N GLY A 359 -10.48 -14.12 1.25
CA GLY A 359 -10.70 -15.52 1.63
C GLY A 359 -11.97 -15.72 2.44
N GLY A 360 -12.19 -16.93 2.93
CA GLY A 360 -13.29 -17.26 3.83
C GLY A 360 -13.04 -16.77 5.25
N ILE A 361 -13.96 -15.99 5.82
CA ILE A 361 -13.90 -15.56 7.22
C ILE A 361 -14.91 -16.38 8.00
N VAL A 362 -14.41 -17.40 8.70
CA VAL A 362 -15.22 -18.26 9.56
C VAL A 362 -14.91 -17.92 11.02
N LEU A 363 -15.87 -17.30 11.72
CA LEU A 363 -15.76 -17.06 13.17
C LEU A 363 -15.98 -18.35 13.95
N ASP A 364 -17.04 -19.10 13.61
CA ASP A 364 -17.41 -20.35 14.25
C ASP A 364 -17.44 -21.54 13.27
N ARG A 365 -16.82 -22.63 13.71
CA ARG A 365 -16.79 -23.90 12.97
C ARG A 365 -17.89 -24.88 13.38
N SER A 366 -18.66 -24.59 14.43
CA SER A 366 -19.72 -25.49 14.91
C SER A 366 -20.80 -25.76 13.86
N GLU A 367 -21.05 -24.80 12.97
CA GLU A 367 -22.01 -24.91 11.86
C GLU A 367 -21.33 -25.29 10.53
N GLN A 368 -20.01 -25.41 10.50
CA GLN A 368 -19.27 -25.79 9.30
C GLN A 368 -19.24 -27.32 9.15
N PRO A 369 -19.26 -27.85 7.92
CA PRO A 369 -19.09 -29.27 7.72
C PRO A 369 -17.70 -29.71 8.21
N ASP A 370 -17.64 -30.86 8.88
CA ASP A 370 -16.37 -31.42 9.35
C ASP A 370 -15.43 -31.70 8.17
N ASN A 371 -14.13 -31.47 8.37
CA ASN A 371 -13.12 -31.76 7.35
C ASN A 371 -13.09 -33.27 7.08
N PRO A 372 -13.39 -33.73 5.84
CA PRO A 372 -13.38 -35.15 5.52
C PRO A 372 -11.96 -35.73 5.42
N THR A 373 -10.92 -34.89 5.57
CA THR A 373 -9.52 -35.26 5.36
C THR A 373 -8.62 -34.97 6.56
N ASN A 374 -7.57 -35.78 6.74
CA ASN A 374 -6.60 -35.62 7.84
C ASN A 374 -5.34 -34.85 7.43
N TRP A 375 -5.19 -34.53 6.14
CA TRP A 375 -3.97 -33.92 5.59
C TRP A 375 -4.14 -32.42 5.29
N LEU A 376 -5.37 -31.95 5.09
CA LEU A 376 -5.66 -30.55 4.78
C LEU A 376 -5.77 -29.75 6.09
N PRO A 377 -5.07 -28.60 6.22
CA PRO A 377 -5.25 -27.70 7.35
C PRO A 377 -6.68 -27.16 7.41
N ASP A 378 -7.23 -27.02 8.62
CA ASP A 378 -8.61 -26.56 8.78
C ASP A 378 -8.86 -25.16 8.19
N GLU A 379 -7.86 -24.28 8.16
CA GLU A 379 -7.99 -22.96 7.52
C GLU A 379 -8.24 -23.08 6.01
N CYS A 380 -7.61 -24.05 5.34
CA CYS A 380 -7.86 -24.31 3.93
C CYS A 380 -9.26 -24.90 3.73
N TRP A 381 -9.72 -25.71 4.68
CA TRP A 381 -11.08 -26.25 4.66
C TRP A 381 -12.14 -25.14 4.84
N ASP A 382 -11.93 -24.23 5.80
CA ASP A 382 -12.79 -23.05 6.00
C ASP A 382 -12.90 -22.21 4.70
N ASN A 383 -11.81 -22.10 3.92
CA ASN A 383 -11.87 -21.41 2.63
C ASN A 383 -12.66 -22.19 1.56
N ILE A 384 -12.62 -23.53 1.57
CA ILE A 384 -13.37 -24.35 0.63
C ILE A 384 -14.87 -24.32 0.93
N THR A 385 -15.26 -24.37 2.20
CA THR A 385 -16.67 -24.31 2.59
C THR A 385 -17.29 -22.94 2.31
N GLU A 386 -16.53 -21.85 2.48
CA GLU A 386 -16.97 -20.52 2.07
C GLU A 386 -16.98 -20.35 0.54
N LEU A 387 -16.08 -21.03 -0.19
CA LEU A 387 -16.10 -21.06 -1.66
C LEU A 387 -17.39 -21.73 -2.17
N ASP A 388 -17.84 -22.81 -1.53
CA ASP A 388 -19.06 -23.54 -1.90
C ASP A 388 -20.34 -22.67 -1.83
N LYS A 389 -20.34 -21.64 -0.99
CA LYS A 389 -21.46 -20.68 -0.87
C LYS A 389 -21.54 -19.70 -2.04
N LEU A 390 -20.49 -19.58 -2.87
CA LEU A 390 -20.48 -18.67 -4.01
C LEU A 390 -21.26 -19.24 -5.21
N PRO A 391 -21.95 -18.37 -5.97
CA PRO A 391 -22.68 -18.81 -7.16
C PRO A 391 -21.70 -19.39 -8.19
N GLY A 392 -21.94 -20.62 -8.63
CA GLY A 392 -21.08 -21.35 -9.57
C GLY A 392 -20.14 -22.37 -8.93
N PHE A 393 -20.05 -22.42 -7.60
CA PHE A 393 -19.17 -23.33 -6.85
C PHE A 393 -19.93 -24.31 -5.93
N HIS A 394 -21.25 -24.42 -6.07
CA HIS A 394 -22.03 -25.37 -5.26
C HIS A 394 -21.66 -26.82 -5.58
N GLY A 395 -21.40 -27.61 -4.54
CA GLY A 395 -20.99 -29.02 -4.63
C GLY A 395 -19.47 -29.23 -4.62
N VAL A 396 -18.68 -28.19 -4.31
CA VAL A 396 -17.21 -28.34 -4.18
C VAL A 396 -16.87 -29.22 -2.99
N THR A 397 -17.57 -29.09 -1.86
CA THR A 397 -17.35 -29.92 -0.67
C THR A 397 -17.51 -31.41 -0.96
N ASP A 398 -18.57 -31.76 -1.71
CA ASP A 398 -18.88 -33.14 -2.08
C ASP A 398 -17.81 -33.71 -3.04
N GLY A 399 -17.31 -32.87 -3.95
CA GLY A 399 -16.21 -33.23 -4.86
C GLY A 399 -14.89 -33.50 -4.14
N PHE A 400 -14.60 -32.76 -3.06
CA PHE A 400 -13.42 -33.00 -2.21
C PHE A 400 -13.53 -34.30 -1.42
N GLU A 401 -14.72 -34.64 -0.92
CA GLU A 401 -14.97 -35.90 -0.23
C GLU A 401 -14.81 -37.10 -1.17
N ALA A 402 -15.37 -37.01 -2.38
CA ALA A 402 -15.30 -38.08 -3.37
C ALA A 402 -13.88 -38.33 -3.92
N LEU A 403 -13.12 -37.26 -4.21
CA LEU A 403 -11.81 -37.32 -4.88
C LEU A 403 -10.63 -36.95 -3.96
N SER A 404 -10.73 -37.26 -2.66
CA SER A 404 -9.74 -36.84 -1.65
C SER A 404 -8.27 -37.19 -1.98
N LYS A 405 -8.02 -38.33 -2.63
CA LYS A 405 -6.65 -38.74 -3.01
C LYS A 405 -6.06 -37.88 -4.13
N GLU A 406 -6.84 -37.59 -5.17
CA GLU A 406 -6.37 -36.76 -6.29
C GLU A 406 -6.13 -35.33 -5.83
N TRP A 407 -7.00 -34.78 -5.00
CA TRP A 407 -6.81 -33.46 -4.38
C TRP A 407 -5.56 -33.40 -3.51
N ARG A 408 -5.23 -34.49 -2.80
CA ARG A 408 -3.99 -34.58 -2.03
C ARG A 408 -2.75 -34.54 -2.92
N ASP A 409 -2.75 -35.30 -4.01
CA ASP A 409 -1.64 -35.35 -4.96
C ASP A 409 -1.47 -33.99 -5.67
N TRP A 410 -2.58 -33.34 -6.02
CA TRP A 410 -2.60 -31.97 -6.55
C TRP A 410 -2.05 -30.96 -5.52
N TYR A 411 -2.48 -31.04 -4.26
CA TYR A 411 -2.04 -30.14 -3.18
C TYR A 411 -0.53 -30.26 -2.91
N LEU A 412 0.02 -31.48 -2.93
CA LEU A 412 1.43 -31.76 -2.67
C LEU A 412 2.34 -31.46 -3.88
N HIS A 413 1.78 -31.28 -5.07
CA HIS A 413 2.56 -30.92 -6.25
C HIS A 413 3.28 -29.59 -6.01
N PRO A 414 4.56 -29.44 -6.43
CA PRO A 414 5.29 -28.18 -6.25
C PRO A 414 4.60 -27.02 -6.97
N GLU A 415 4.08 -27.26 -8.17
CA GLU A 415 3.46 -26.26 -9.08
C GLU A 415 2.03 -26.68 -9.47
N PRO A 416 1.06 -26.65 -8.52
CA PRO A 416 -0.32 -27.08 -8.75
C PRO A 416 -1.04 -26.26 -9.82
N GLU A 417 -0.63 -25.01 -10.04
CA GLU A 417 -1.20 -24.09 -11.04
C GLU A 417 -1.03 -24.56 -12.49
N THR A 418 -0.08 -25.47 -12.74
CA THR A 418 0.16 -26.05 -14.06
C THR A 418 -0.66 -27.32 -14.32
N GLN A 419 -1.21 -27.92 -13.27
CA GLN A 419 -1.97 -29.15 -13.34
C GLN A 419 -3.45 -28.84 -13.56
N PRO A 420 -4.19 -29.68 -14.33
CA PRO A 420 -5.64 -29.55 -14.43
C PRO A 420 -6.29 -29.71 -13.04
N LEU A 421 -7.40 -29.00 -12.81
CA LEU A 421 -8.20 -29.22 -11.59
C LEU A 421 -8.78 -30.63 -11.57
N CYS A 422 -8.95 -31.19 -10.38
CA CYS A 422 -9.51 -32.52 -10.21
C CYS A 422 -11.00 -32.57 -10.61
N GLY A 423 -11.41 -33.65 -11.26
CA GLY A 423 -12.80 -33.87 -11.71
C GLY A 423 -13.27 -32.87 -12.79
N ASP A 424 -14.57 -32.60 -12.81
CA ASP A 424 -15.22 -31.78 -13.84
C ASP A 424 -14.94 -30.27 -13.69
N TRP A 425 -14.34 -29.86 -12.56
CA TRP A 425 -14.07 -28.45 -12.24
C TRP A 425 -13.12 -27.78 -13.24
N ASN A 426 -12.24 -28.54 -13.90
CA ASN A 426 -11.33 -27.97 -14.89
C ASN A 426 -12.07 -27.41 -16.12
N ASP A 427 -13.19 -28.01 -16.51
CA ASP A 427 -13.96 -27.66 -17.70
C ASP A 427 -15.10 -26.68 -17.38
N ILE A 428 -15.62 -26.72 -16.15
CA ILE A 428 -16.68 -25.82 -15.67
C ILE A 428 -16.12 -24.42 -15.35
N CYS A 429 -14.93 -24.35 -14.75
CA CYS A 429 -14.39 -23.10 -14.23
C CYS A 429 -13.67 -22.25 -15.29
N SER A 430 -13.94 -20.95 -15.28
CA SER A 430 -13.13 -19.97 -16.01
C SER A 430 -11.72 -19.82 -15.43
N ASP A 431 -10.77 -19.29 -16.20
CA ASP A 431 -9.39 -19.06 -15.75
C ASP A 431 -9.31 -18.29 -14.43
N PHE A 432 -10.22 -17.33 -14.21
CA PHE A 432 -10.28 -16.58 -12.96
C PHE A 432 -10.79 -17.43 -11.78
N GLN A 433 -11.83 -18.24 -12.01
CA GLN A 433 -12.39 -19.14 -11.00
C GLN A 433 -11.39 -20.21 -10.56
N LYS A 434 -10.50 -20.68 -11.46
CA LYS A 434 -9.40 -21.58 -11.13
C LYS A 434 -8.43 -20.98 -10.09
N ILE A 435 -8.22 -19.67 -10.12
CA ILE A 435 -7.39 -18.96 -9.13
C ILE A 435 -8.03 -19.04 -7.72
N LEU A 436 -9.36 -19.10 -7.61
CA LEU A 436 -10.03 -19.19 -6.31
C LEU A 436 -9.72 -20.52 -5.60
N PHE A 437 -9.65 -21.64 -6.33
CA PHE A 437 -9.21 -22.93 -5.76
C PHE A 437 -7.78 -22.86 -5.23
N ILE A 438 -6.88 -22.23 -5.99
CA ILE A 438 -5.48 -22.04 -5.58
C ILE A 438 -5.40 -21.09 -4.38
N ARG A 439 -6.22 -20.04 -4.33
CA ARG A 439 -6.32 -19.15 -3.18
C ARG A 439 -6.82 -19.85 -1.92
N SER A 440 -7.71 -20.83 -2.05
CA SER A 440 -8.23 -21.60 -0.90
C SER A 440 -7.24 -22.65 -0.39
N LEU A 441 -6.46 -23.28 -1.27
CA LEU A 441 -5.57 -24.40 -0.91
C LEU A 441 -4.08 -24.04 -0.85
N ARG A 442 -3.57 -23.28 -1.83
CA ARG A 442 -2.14 -23.02 -2.07
C ARG A 442 -1.89 -21.53 -2.33
N VAL A 443 -2.04 -20.74 -1.26
CA VAL A 443 -1.89 -19.27 -1.27
C VAL A 443 -0.52 -18.84 -1.81
N ASP A 444 0.53 -19.64 -1.61
CA ASP A 444 1.88 -19.41 -2.13
C ASP A 444 1.97 -19.30 -3.65
N ARG A 445 1.00 -19.90 -4.37
CA ARG A 445 0.98 -19.93 -5.85
C ARG A 445 0.06 -18.89 -6.48
N VAL A 446 -0.64 -18.09 -5.69
CA VAL A 446 -1.55 -17.05 -6.19
C VAL A 446 -0.83 -16.04 -7.09
N SER A 447 0.38 -15.61 -6.73
CA SER A 447 1.18 -14.67 -7.54
C SER A 447 1.56 -15.25 -8.92
N ALA A 448 1.90 -16.54 -8.98
CA ALA A 448 2.20 -17.23 -10.23
C ALA A 448 0.94 -17.39 -11.12
N CYS A 449 -0.20 -17.67 -10.49
CA CYS A 449 -1.49 -17.76 -11.18
C CYS A 449 -1.93 -16.42 -11.77
N ILE A 450 -1.81 -15.36 -10.97
CA ILE A 450 -2.10 -13.98 -11.42
C ILE A 450 -1.18 -13.60 -12.58
N THR A 451 0.09 -13.96 -12.50
CA THR A 451 1.06 -13.74 -13.58
C THR A 451 0.59 -14.41 -14.87
N THR A 452 0.26 -15.70 -14.81
CA THR A 452 -0.24 -16.47 -15.96
C THR A 452 -1.55 -15.89 -16.50
N PHE A 453 -2.46 -15.49 -15.61
CA PHE A 453 -3.72 -14.85 -15.97
C PHE A 453 -3.51 -13.52 -16.72
N ILE A 454 -2.58 -12.68 -16.27
CA ILE A 454 -2.22 -11.44 -16.95
C ILE A 454 -1.64 -11.74 -18.34
N ILE A 455 -0.76 -12.74 -18.45
CA ILE A 455 -0.17 -13.15 -19.74
C ILE A 455 -1.26 -13.58 -20.72
N ASN A 456 -2.25 -14.33 -20.28
CA ASN A 456 -3.35 -14.80 -21.13
C ASN A 456 -4.27 -13.64 -21.59
N VAL A 457 -4.49 -12.62 -20.75
CA VAL A 457 -5.44 -11.53 -21.04
C VAL A 457 -4.80 -10.35 -21.78
N LEU A 458 -3.59 -9.92 -21.38
CA LEU A 458 -2.91 -8.74 -21.94
C LEU A 458 -1.58 -9.06 -22.64
N GLY A 459 -0.98 -10.21 -22.36
CA GLY A 459 0.31 -10.65 -22.91
C GLY A 459 1.50 -10.51 -21.96
N PRO A 460 2.66 -11.10 -22.32
CA PRO A 460 3.84 -11.22 -21.45
C PRO A 460 4.50 -9.88 -21.08
N ARG A 461 4.39 -8.86 -21.94
CA ARG A 461 4.96 -7.52 -21.74
C ARG A 461 4.45 -6.76 -20.51
N TYR A 462 3.38 -7.22 -19.86
CA TYR A 462 2.81 -6.62 -18.65
C TYR A 462 3.33 -7.28 -17.37
N VAL A 463 4.13 -8.33 -17.48
CA VAL A 463 4.77 -9.00 -16.34
C VAL A 463 6.25 -8.66 -16.29
N GLU A 464 6.89 -8.48 -17.45
CA GLU A 464 8.28 -8.09 -17.56
C GLU A 464 8.41 -6.57 -17.36
N PRO A 465 8.97 -6.10 -16.22
CA PRO A 465 9.07 -4.68 -15.96
C PRO A 465 10.04 -4.02 -16.95
N PRO A 466 9.70 -2.84 -17.51
CA PRO A 466 10.61 -2.12 -18.39
C PRO A 466 11.86 -1.67 -17.61
N VAL A 467 13.02 -1.74 -18.26
CA VAL A 467 14.27 -1.23 -17.70
C VAL A 467 14.15 0.28 -17.45
N LEU A 468 14.57 0.74 -16.27
CA LEU A 468 14.58 2.16 -15.94
C LEU A 468 15.59 2.89 -16.82
N ASP A 469 15.10 3.81 -17.64
CA ASP A 469 15.93 4.67 -18.48
C ASP A 469 15.81 6.13 -18.05
N ILE A 470 16.85 6.62 -17.38
CA ILE A 470 16.93 8.02 -16.90
C ILE A 470 17.05 8.99 -18.08
N ARG A 471 17.67 8.56 -19.19
CA ARG A 471 17.80 9.40 -20.39
C ARG A 471 16.44 9.60 -21.05
N ALA A 472 15.65 8.54 -21.20
CA ALA A 472 14.28 8.65 -21.72
C ALA A 472 13.41 9.58 -20.83
N ALA A 473 13.56 9.49 -19.51
CA ALA A 473 12.89 10.40 -18.58
C ALA A 473 13.26 11.86 -18.78
N TRP A 474 14.55 12.12 -19.03
CA TRP A 474 15.04 13.46 -19.31
C TRP A 474 14.55 13.99 -20.65
N GLU A 475 14.49 13.17 -21.71
CA GLU A 475 14.00 13.58 -23.03
C GLU A 475 12.50 13.95 -23.01
N GLU A 476 11.71 13.25 -22.21
CA GLU A 476 10.30 13.56 -21.98
C GLU A 476 10.09 14.82 -21.12
N SER A 477 11.08 15.18 -20.31
CA SER A 477 10.98 16.30 -19.38
C SER A 477 11.11 17.67 -20.07
N THR A 478 10.36 18.63 -19.56
CA THR A 478 10.42 20.05 -19.90
C THR A 478 10.89 20.89 -18.71
N TRP A 479 11.02 22.21 -18.88
CA TRP A 479 11.32 23.13 -17.79
C TRP A 479 10.18 23.23 -16.75
N LYS A 480 8.96 22.81 -17.10
CA LYS A 480 7.78 22.79 -16.21
C LYS A 480 7.72 21.53 -15.34
N THR A 481 8.22 20.41 -15.86
CA THR A 481 8.15 19.11 -15.20
C THR A 481 9.43 18.89 -14.38
N SER A 482 9.28 18.66 -13.08
CA SER A 482 10.41 18.23 -12.25
C SER A 482 10.66 16.73 -12.43
N LEU A 483 11.88 16.28 -12.14
CA LEU A 483 12.26 14.88 -12.14
C LEU A 483 12.49 14.46 -10.70
N LEU A 484 11.74 13.46 -10.22
CA LEU A 484 11.77 13.02 -8.82
C LEU A 484 12.26 11.58 -8.74
N PHE A 485 13.37 11.36 -8.05
CA PHE A 485 13.80 10.05 -7.61
C PHE A 485 13.10 9.70 -6.30
N VAL A 486 12.35 8.61 -6.31
CA VAL A 486 11.78 7.99 -5.12
C VAL A 486 12.71 6.87 -4.69
N LEU A 487 13.37 7.06 -3.55
CA LEU A 487 14.47 6.19 -3.13
C LEU A 487 13.98 5.09 -2.19
N SER A 488 14.52 3.89 -2.35
CA SER A 488 14.56 2.91 -1.26
C SER A 488 15.70 3.26 -0.29
N PRO A 489 15.62 2.87 1.00
CA PRO A 489 16.69 3.12 1.95
C PRO A 489 18.02 2.53 1.44
N GLY A 490 19.09 3.33 1.46
CA GLY A 490 20.45 2.87 1.09
C GLY A 490 20.82 3.00 -0.40
N VAL A 491 19.98 3.62 -1.24
CA VAL A 491 20.31 3.91 -2.65
C VAL A 491 20.52 5.40 -2.87
N ASP A 492 21.60 5.77 -3.58
CA ASP A 492 21.90 7.15 -3.98
C ASP A 492 21.95 7.29 -5.52
N PRO A 493 21.08 8.11 -6.15
CA PRO A 493 21.05 8.30 -7.60
C PRO A 493 22.11 9.29 -8.11
N THR A 494 22.87 9.94 -7.22
CA THR A 494 23.77 11.05 -7.58
C THR A 494 24.83 10.65 -8.61
N ALA A 495 25.42 9.46 -8.49
CA ALA A 495 26.44 8.97 -9.43
C ALA A 495 25.89 8.82 -10.87
N ALA A 496 24.71 8.21 -11.00
CA ALA A 496 24.02 8.06 -12.29
C ALA A 496 23.65 9.42 -12.91
N LEU A 497 23.23 10.38 -12.09
CA LEU A 497 22.89 11.73 -12.55
C LEU A 497 24.13 12.50 -13.05
N ILE A 498 25.28 12.35 -12.36
CA ILE A 498 26.55 12.94 -12.78
C ILE A 498 26.97 12.38 -14.13
N GLN A 499 26.92 11.05 -14.32
CA GLN A 499 27.22 10.42 -15.60
C GLN A 499 26.31 10.95 -16.73
N LEU A 500 25.01 11.04 -16.50
CA LEU A 500 24.07 11.61 -17.48
C LEU A 500 24.41 13.07 -17.83
N SER A 501 24.82 13.87 -16.83
CA SER A 501 25.19 15.27 -17.06
C SER A 501 26.47 15.43 -17.88
N LEU A 502 27.42 14.48 -17.76
CA LEU A 502 28.63 14.41 -18.57
C LEU A 502 28.27 14.04 -20.03
N ASP A 503 27.44 13.01 -20.21
CA ASP A 503 26.97 12.56 -21.52
C ASP A 503 26.27 13.68 -22.31
N VAL A 504 25.40 14.44 -21.63
CA VAL A 504 24.59 15.51 -22.22
C VAL A 504 25.36 16.84 -22.29
N LYS A 505 26.62 16.89 -21.81
CA LYS A 505 27.48 18.08 -21.76
C LYS A 505 26.85 19.25 -20.97
N MET A 506 26.19 18.91 -19.85
CA MET A 506 25.56 19.86 -18.92
C MET A 506 26.22 19.89 -17.54
N PHE A 507 27.30 19.11 -17.34
CA PHE A 507 28.03 19.03 -16.08
C PHE A 507 28.52 20.40 -15.57
N ASP A 508 29.03 21.27 -16.44
CA ASP A 508 29.50 22.62 -16.05
C ASP A 508 28.40 23.52 -15.46
N LYS A 509 27.13 23.20 -15.74
CA LYS A 509 25.95 23.92 -15.24
C LYS A 509 25.10 23.06 -14.31
N PHE A 510 25.67 22.00 -13.77
CA PHE A 510 25.04 21.11 -12.80
C PHE A 510 25.36 21.58 -11.38
N ALA A 511 24.33 21.73 -10.56
CA ALA A 511 24.47 22.16 -9.18
C ALA A 511 23.67 21.23 -8.25
N SER A 512 24.35 20.58 -7.31
CA SER A 512 23.75 19.64 -6.34
C SER A 512 23.75 20.20 -4.93
N LEU A 513 22.66 20.00 -4.18
CA LEU A 513 22.54 20.39 -2.78
C LEU A 513 21.70 19.36 -2.01
N SER A 514 22.21 18.86 -0.89
CA SER A 514 21.44 18.02 0.03
C SER A 514 20.67 18.90 1.02
N LEU A 515 19.34 18.74 1.05
CA LEU A 515 18.47 19.49 1.95
C LEU A 515 18.61 18.96 3.38
N GLY A 516 18.79 19.90 4.30
CA GLY A 516 18.87 19.68 5.74
C GLY A 516 18.60 20.99 6.46
N GLN A 517 18.79 21.01 7.78
CA GLN A 517 18.51 22.20 8.59
C GLN A 517 19.35 23.40 8.11
N GLY A 518 18.68 24.49 7.71
CA GLY A 518 19.33 25.75 7.31
C GLY A 518 19.75 25.87 5.83
N GLN A 519 19.52 24.86 4.97
CA GLN A 519 19.96 24.89 3.56
C GLN A 519 18.98 25.56 2.58
N ALA A 520 17.76 25.85 3.02
CA ALA A 520 16.70 26.46 2.21
C ALA A 520 17.13 27.77 1.48
N PRO A 521 17.84 28.73 2.11
CA PRO A 521 18.25 29.97 1.42
C PRO A 521 19.24 29.73 0.28
N THR A 522 20.16 28.77 0.44
CA THR A 522 21.13 28.37 -0.59
C THR A 522 20.41 27.74 -1.78
N ALA A 523 19.44 26.86 -1.50
CA ALA A 523 18.62 26.23 -2.54
C ALA A 523 17.84 27.28 -3.36
N ILE A 524 17.25 28.30 -2.73
CA ILE A 524 16.54 29.39 -3.43
C ILE A 524 17.48 30.14 -4.38
N LYS A 525 18.71 30.46 -3.92
CA LYS A 525 19.71 31.13 -4.78
C LYS A 525 20.07 30.27 -5.98
N MET A 526 20.34 28.97 -5.77
CA MET A 526 20.65 28.02 -6.82
C MET A 526 19.51 27.89 -7.84
N LEU A 527 18.27 27.75 -7.38
CA LEU A 527 17.09 27.70 -8.24
C LEU A 527 16.95 28.99 -9.06
N SER A 528 17.05 30.16 -8.42
CA SER A 528 16.91 31.44 -9.12
C SER A 528 17.97 31.68 -10.20
N HIS A 529 19.19 31.18 -9.98
CA HIS A 529 20.28 31.23 -10.94
C HIS A 529 20.07 30.21 -12.07
N GLY A 530 19.75 28.96 -11.72
CA GLY A 530 19.46 27.90 -12.69
C GLY A 530 18.28 28.23 -13.61
N MET A 531 17.22 28.82 -13.08
CA MET A 531 16.04 29.25 -13.85
C MET A 531 16.36 30.34 -14.88
N LYS A 532 17.34 31.21 -14.58
CA LYS A 532 17.78 32.29 -15.49
C LYS A 532 18.78 31.80 -16.53
N GLU A 533 19.76 30.99 -16.14
CA GLU A 533 20.88 30.59 -17.00
C GLU A 533 20.70 29.23 -17.69
N GLY A 534 19.63 28.50 -17.34
CA GLY A 534 19.32 27.19 -17.90
C GLY A 534 20.17 26.03 -17.35
N GLY A 535 20.51 26.07 -16.07
CA GLY A 535 21.28 25.01 -15.39
C GLY A 535 20.43 23.86 -14.87
N TRP A 536 21.08 22.78 -14.43
CA TRP A 536 20.43 21.67 -13.76
C TRP A 536 20.63 21.80 -12.26
N VAL A 537 19.53 21.75 -11.50
CA VAL A 537 19.59 21.83 -10.03
C VAL A 537 19.09 20.51 -9.45
N PHE A 538 19.93 19.86 -8.64
CA PHE A 538 19.59 18.64 -7.92
C PHE A 538 19.45 18.93 -6.42
N LEU A 539 18.27 18.63 -5.86
CA LEU A 539 17.99 18.74 -4.44
C LEU A 539 17.84 17.34 -3.84
N ALA A 540 18.78 16.96 -2.98
CA ALA A 540 18.77 15.70 -2.27
C ALA A 540 17.95 15.77 -0.98
N ASN A 541 17.46 14.63 -0.47
CA ASN A 541 16.75 14.49 0.81
C ASN A 541 15.53 15.42 1.00
N CYS A 542 14.68 15.55 -0.01
CA CYS A 542 13.52 16.44 0.04
C CYS A 542 12.52 16.14 1.16
N HIS A 543 12.39 14.87 1.60
CA HIS A 543 11.55 14.46 2.73
C HIS A 543 11.88 15.21 4.03
N LEU A 544 13.13 15.66 4.22
CA LEU A 544 13.54 16.44 5.41
C LEU A 544 13.06 17.90 5.38
N ALA A 545 12.55 18.39 4.24
CA ALA A 545 12.21 19.79 4.03
C ALA A 545 10.88 19.97 3.27
N CYS A 546 9.90 19.08 3.49
CA CYS A 546 8.59 19.09 2.81
C CYS A 546 7.84 20.43 2.95
N GLU A 547 7.82 21.05 4.12
CA GLU A 547 7.15 22.35 4.33
C GLU A 547 7.75 23.46 3.48
N TRP A 548 9.08 23.56 3.46
CA TRP A 548 9.79 24.54 2.63
C TRP A 548 9.58 24.27 1.14
N LEU A 549 9.60 23.00 0.75
CA LEU A 549 9.35 22.59 -0.63
C LEU A 549 7.95 22.99 -1.08
N GLY A 550 6.96 22.88 -0.18
CA GLY A 550 5.59 23.37 -0.38
C GLY A 550 5.48 24.89 -0.44
N SER A 551 6.45 25.62 0.11
CA SER A 551 6.56 27.09 0.03
C SER A 551 7.22 27.59 -1.26
N LEU A 552 7.84 26.72 -2.08
CA LEU A 552 8.46 27.13 -3.33
C LEU A 552 7.41 27.71 -4.30
N ARG A 553 7.76 28.84 -4.93
CA ARG A 553 6.92 29.58 -5.88
C ARG A 553 7.75 29.98 -7.10
N GLY A 554 7.08 30.30 -8.20
CA GLY A 554 7.72 30.83 -9.41
C GLY A 554 8.19 29.79 -10.43
N LEU A 555 8.07 28.49 -10.13
CA LEU A 555 8.34 27.40 -11.08
C LEU A 555 7.39 27.40 -12.30
N ASP A 556 6.24 28.07 -12.18
CA ASP A 556 5.24 28.21 -13.25
C ASP A 556 5.47 29.42 -14.16
N ASN A 557 6.56 30.18 -13.94
CA ASN A 557 6.82 31.41 -14.69
C ASN A 557 7.27 31.08 -16.13
N PRO A 558 6.57 31.55 -17.17
CA PRO A 558 6.94 31.29 -18.56
C PRO A 558 8.29 31.92 -18.97
N LYS A 559 8.89 32.79 -18.14
CA LYS A 559 10.21 33.40 -18.37
C LYS A 559 11.40 32.50 -18.02
N ILE A 560 11.16 31.24 -17.62
CA ILE A 560 12.22 30.29 -17.27
C ILE A 560 12.94 29.80 -18.53
N HIS A 561 14.25 29.59 -18.44
CA HIS A 561 15.05 29.11 -19.55
C HIS A 561 14.67 27.67 -19.97
N PRO A 562 14.45 27.36 -21.27
CA PRO A 562 13.96 26.03 -21.71
C PRO A 562 14.85 24.83 -21.35
N ARG A 563 16.16 25.05 -21.18
CA ARG A 563 17.13 24.01 -20.76
C ARG A 563 17.18 23.75 -19.25
N PHE A 564 16.50 24.55 -18.44
CA PHE A 564 16.43 24.35 -16.99
C PHE A 564 15.79 23.00 -16.67
N ARG A 565 16.37 22.26 -15.73
CA ARG A 565 15.80 21.02 -15.19
C ARG A 565 15.97 20.99 -13.67
N LEU A 566 14.88 20.63 -13.00
CA LEU A 566 14.85 20.44 -11.55
C LEU A 566 14.80 18.95 -11.23
N TRP A 567 15.83 18.47 -10.56
CA TRP A 567 15.96 17.11 -10.07
C TRP A 567 15.78 17.09 -8.56
N LEU A 568 15.03 16.12 -8.08
CA LEU A 568 14.67 15.96 -6.67
C LEU A 568 14.91 14.52 -6.27
N SER A 569 15.32 14.27 -5.04
CA SER A 569 15.32 12.92 -4.47
C SER A 569 14.64 12.90 -3.11
N SER A 570 13.76 11.93 -2.88
CA SER A 570 13.04 11.79 -1.62
C SER A 570 12.79 10.33 -1.28
N MET A 571 12.76 10.03 0.01
CA MET A 571 12.06 8.86 0.52
C MET A 571 10.53 9.12 0.41
N PRO A 572 9.69 8.09 0.30
CA PRO A 572 8.24 8.25 0.39
C PRO A 572 7.85 8.92 1.71
N ASP A 573 7.03 9.99 1.62
CA ASP A 573 6.56 10.76 2.78
C ASP A 573 5.18 11.39 2.47
N ASP A 574 4.19 11.17 3.34
CA ASP A 574 2.82 11.69 3.16
C ASP A 574 2.75 13.23 3.10
N LYS A 575 3.74 13.91 3.69
CA LYS A 575 3.78 15.38 3.76
C LYS A 575 4.37 16.04 2.53
N PHE A 576 4.82 15.25 1.55
CA PHE A 576 5.44 15.80 0.36
C PHE A 576 4.44 16.65 -0.43
N PRO A 577 4.82 17.85 -0.92
CA PRO A 577 3.89 18.76 -1.58
C PRO A 577 3.21 18.18 -2.82
N LEU A 578 1.88 18.04 -2.74
CA LEU A 578 1.06 17.46 -3.80
C LEU A 578 1.24 18.13 -5.16
N GLY A 579 1.23 19.46 -5.20
CA GLY A 579 1.35 20.22 -6.45
C GLY A 579 2.68 19.99 -7.18
N MET A 580 3.75 19.68 -6.45
CA MET A 580 5.04 19.37 -7.05
C MET A 580 5.14 17.90 -7.45
N LEU A 581 4.59 17.00 -6.63
CA LEU A 581 4.49 15.57 -6.93
C LEU A 581 3.66 15.34 -8.20
N GLN A 582 2.49 15.94 -8.34
CA GLN A 582 1.63 15.78 -9.52
C GLN A 582 2.29 16.22 -10.83
N ARG A 583 3.20 17.21 -10.77
CA ARG A 583 3.94 17.77 -11.92
C ARG A 583 5.28 17.08 -12.16
N SER A 584 5.71 16.17 -11.30
CA SER A 584 6.98 15.48 -11.44
C SER A 584 6.86 14.19 -12.26
N ILE A 585 7.90 13.89 -13.03
CA ILE A 585 8.16 12.55 -13.57
C ILE A 585 8.87 11.77 -12.45
N LYS A 586 8.24 10.70 -11.97
CA LYS A 586 8.76 9.91 -10.85
C LYS A 586 9.56 8.73 -11.37
N MET A 587 10.66 8.43 -10.68
CA MET A 587 11.55 7.31 -10.97
C MET A 587 11.92 6.64 -9.67
N THR A 588 11.54 5.37 -9.51
CA THR A 588 11.96 4.59 -8.34
C THR A 588 13.31 3.94 -8.60
N THR A 589 14.26 4.15 -7.70
CA THR A 589 15.57 3.48 -7.74
C THR A 589 15.65 2.51 -6.57
N GLU A 590 15.67 1.22 -6.87
CA GLU A 590 15.80 0.12 -5.91
C GLU A 590 17.00 -0.75 -6.28
N PRO A 591 17.68 -1.37 -5.30
CA PRO A 591 18.69 -2.38 -5.61
C PRO A 591 18.01 -3.58 -6.32
N PRO A 592 18.70 -4.24 -7.26
CA PRO A 592 18.15 -5.43 -7.90
C PRO A 592 17.84 -6.49 -6.85
N GLN A 593 16.70 -7.15 -6.98
CA GLN A 593 16.32 -8.22 -6.07
C GLN A 593 17.05 -9.52 -6.43
N GLY A 594 17.33 -10.32 -5.40
CA GLY A 594 17.92 -11.64 -5.53
C GLY A 594 19.44 -11.67 -5.56
N LEU A 595 19.99 -12.85 -5.27
CA LEU A 595 21.44 -13.06 -5.16
C LEU A 595 22.20 -12.74 -6.45
N LYS A 596 21.72 -13.22 -7.60
CA LYS A 596 22.37 -13.02 -8.90
C LYS A 596 22.44 -11.54 -9.28
N GLY A 597 21.31 -10.83 -9.20
CA GLY A 597 21.25 -9.41 -9.57
C GLY A 597 22.20 -8.55 -8.74
N ASN A 598 22.29 -8.82 -7.43
CA ASN A 598 23.21 -8.11 -6.55
C ASN A 598 24.68 -8.45 -6.84
N LEU A 599 25.01 -9.72 -7.12
CA LEU A 599 26.37 -10.12 -7.49
C LEU A 599 26.81 -9.48 -8.81
N VAL A 600 25.98 -9.56 -9.85
CA VAL A 600 26.27 -8.94 -11.15
C VAL A 600 26.49 -7.43 -10.99
N ARG A 601 25.67 -6.76 -10.18
CA ARG A 601 25.82 -5.33 -9.86
C ARG A 601 27.16 -5.03 -9.18
N LEU A 602 27.56 -5.81 -8.17
CA LEU A 602 28.83 -5.58 -7.47
C LEU A 602 30.02 -5.77 -8.42
N PHE A 603 30.04 -6.86 -9.21
CA PHE A 603 31.12 -7.14 -10.16
C PHE A 603 31.14 -6.21 -11.39
N ALA A 604 30.05 -5.49 -11.66
CA ALA A 604 30.03 -4.40 -12.64
C ALA A 604 30.75 -3.15 -12.12
N ASN A 605 30.75 -2.92 -10.81
CA ASN A 605 31.34 -1.73 -10.17
C ASN A 605 32.82 -1.91 -9.76
N ILE A 606 33.33 -3.15 -9.76
CA ILE A 606 34.74 -3.44 -9.42
C ILE A 606 35.67 -2.90 -10.53
N ASN A 607 36.76 -2.27 -10.12
CA ASN A 607 37.80 -1.81 -11.03
C ASN A 607 38.58 -3.01 -11.62
N GLU A 608 38.57 -3.12 -12.95
CA GLU A 608 39.20 -4.21 -13.72
C GLU A 608 40.71 -4.26 -13.50
N ASP A 609 41.38 -3.10 -13.49
CA ASP A 609 42.83 -3.01 -13.30
C ASP A 609 43.26 -3.54 -11.92
N LYS A 610 42.51 -3.17 -10.85
CA LYS A 610 42.77 -3.63 -9.48
C LYS A 610 42.54 -5.14 -9.35
N PHE A 611 41.55 -5.69 -10.04
CA PHE A 611 41.16 -7.09 -9.91
C PHE A 611 42.18 -8.03 -10.59
N ASP A 612 42.63 -7.66 -11.79
CA ASP A 612 43.53 -8.49 -12.59
C ASP A 612 44.96 -8.50 -12.01
N GLU A 613 45.41 -7.39 -11.40
CA GLU A 613 46.71 -7.30 -10.71
C GLU A 613 46.73 -8.04 -9.35
N ALA A 614 45.57 -8.34 -8.76
CA ALA A 614 45.48 -8.91 -7.42
C ALA A 614 45.86 -10.40 -7.35
N THR A 615 46.22 -10.88 -6.16
CA THR A 615 46.57 -12.29 -5.95
C THR A 615 45.36 -13.24 -6.11
N PRO A 616 45.56 -14.50 -6.55
CA PRO A 616 44.48 -15.49 -6.63
C PRO A 616 43.76 -15.74 -5.29
N LYS A 617 44.49 -15.63 -4.17
CA LYS A 617 43.91 -15.72 -2.81
C LYS A 617 42.91 -14.59 -2.57
N TYR A 618 43.27 -13.36 -2.92
CA TYR A 618 42.38 -12.21 -2.81
C TYR A 618 41.15 -12.35 -3.71
N ARG A 619 41.28 -12.74 -4.99
CA ARG A 619 40.12 -12.89 -5.89
C ARG A 619 39.11 -13.91 -5.40
N ARG A 620 39.58 -15.05 -4.87
CA ARG A 620 38.71 -16.09 -4.28
C ARG A 620 38.01 -15.60 -3.01
N LEU A 621 38.74 -14.94 -2.11
CA LEU A 621 38.15 -14.41 -0.87
C LEU A 621 37.23 -13.22 -1.13
N LEU A 622 37.53 -12.39 -2.13
CA LEU A 622 36.65 -11.30 -2.57
C LEU A 622 35.31 -11.86 -3.06
N PHE A 623 35.33 -12.95 -3.84
CA PHE A 623 34.10 -13.64 -4.22
C PHE A 623 33.32 -14.18 -2.99
N CYS A 624 34.02 -14.72 -1.98
CA CYS A 624 33.38 -15.11 -0.71
C CYS A 624 32.77 -13.90 0.04
N VAL A 625 33.45 -12.75 0.08
CA VAL A 625 32.92 -11.51 0.70
C VAL A 625 31.69 -11.02 -0.07
N SER A 626 31.75 -10.96 -1.40
CA SER A 626 30.62 -10.55 -2.25
C SER A 626 29.43 -11.49 -2.05
N PHE A 627 29.66 -12.80 -2.04
CA PHE A 627 28.61 -13.79 -1.78
C PHE A 627 28.04 -13.67 -0.37
N PHE A 628 28.88 -13.44 0.64
CA PHE A 628 28.45 -13.18 2.02
C PHE A 628 27.55 -11.95 2.09
N HIS A 629 28.00 -10.81 1.58
CA HIS A 629 27.23 -9.57 1.55
C HIS A 629 25.88 -9.75 0.82
N CYS A 630 25.88 -10.35 -0.37
CA CYS A 630 24.65 -10.64 -1.11
C CYS A 630 23.74 -11.62 -0.38
N THR A 631 24.29 -12.63 0.31
CA THR A 631 23.51 -13.58 1.13
C THR A 631 22.82 -12.86 2.28
N LEU A 632 23.50 -11.92 2.95
CA LEU A 632 22.90 -11.15 4.04
C LEU A 632 21.75 -10.27 3.56
N ILE A 633 21.88 -9.68 2.37
CA ILE A 633 20.81 -8.89 1.73
C ILE A 633 19.66 -9.79 1.30
N ALA A 634 19.94 -10.88 0.58
CA ALA A 634 18.93 -11.82 0.08
C ALA A 634 18.15 -12.48 1.23
N ARG A 635 18.81 -12.73 2.37
CA ARG A 635 18.17 -13.31 3.56
C ARG A 635 17.04 -12.44 4.13
N LYS A 636 17.04 -11.12 3.89
CA LYS A 636 15.93 -10.23 4.29
C LYS A 636 14.60 -10.60 3.63
N ARG A 637 14.63 -11.29 2.48
CA ARG A 637 13.43 -11.80 1.79
C ARG A 637 12.56 -12.66 2.69
N PHE A 638 13.18 -13.44 3.58
CA PHE A 638 12.50 -14.36 4.50
C PHE A 638 11.98 -13.69 5.78
N ARG A 639 12.07 -12.34 5.87
CA ARG A 639 11.56 -11.55 7.01
C ARG A 639 12.01 -12.15 8.35
N GLN A 640 11.08 -12.51 9.23
CA GLN A 640 11.33 -13.03 10.57
C GLN A 640 12.06 -14.38 10.61
N LEU A 641 11.95 -15.21 9.56
CA LEU A 641 12.73 -16.44 9.41
C LEU A 641 14.19 -16.15 9.04
N GLY A 642 14.41 -15.03 8.36
CA GLY A 642 15.74 -14.54 8.01
C GLY A 642 16.45 -13.93 9.20
N TYR A 643 15.89 -12.86 9.73
CA TYR A 643 16.39 -12.11 10.89
C TYR A 643 15.23 -11.75 11.82
N ASN A 644 15.48 -11.64 13.12
CA ASN A 644 14.48 -11.20 14.08
C ASN A 644 14.11 -9.72 13.89
N ALA A 645 15.07 -8.90 13.45
CA ALA A 645 14.85 -7.50 13.07
C ALA A 645 15.30 -7.20 11.63
N VAL A 646 14.76 -6.11 11.05
CA VAL A 646 15.12 -5.68 9.70
C VAL A 646 16.39 -4.84 9.76
N TYR A 647 17.49 -5.40 9.23
CA TYR A 647 18.78 -4.71 9.12
C TYR A 647 19.01 -4.18 7.71
N SER A 648 19.78 -3.09 7.59
CA SER A 648 20.14 -2.49 6.30
C SER A 648 21.65 -2.50 6.10
N PHE A 649 22.12 -3.44 5.29
CA PHE A 649 23.49 -3.49 4.79
C PHE A 649 23.59 -2.71 3.47
N ASN A 650 24.60 -1.85 3.37
CA ASN A 650 24.81 -0.93 2.25
C ASN A 650 26.09 -1.29 1.48
N ASP A 651 26.25 -0.70 0.30
CA ASP A 651 27.44 -0.90 -0.54
C ASP A 651 28.72 -0.41 0.16
N ALA A 652 28.63 0.61 1.02
CA ALA A 652 29.74 1.07 1.85
C ALA A 652 30.29 -0.01 2.81
N ASP A 653 29.44 -0.92 3.32
CA ASP A 653 29.88 -2.01 4.18
C ASP A 653 30.72 -3.03 3.38
N PHE A 654 30.36 -3.23 2.09
CA PHE A 654 31.12 -4.05 1.17
C PHE A 654 32.47 -3.39 0.82
N ASP A 655 32.49 -2.10 0.50
CA ASP A 655 33.72 -1.37 0.18
C ASP A 655 34.72 -1.38 1.34
N VAL A 656 34.23 -1.20 2.58
CA VAL A 656 35.08 -1.33 3.78
C VAL A 656 35.60 -2.76 3.92
N SER A 657 34.77 -3.78 3.64
CA SER A 657 35.18 -5.18 3.70
C SER A 657 36.25 -5.52 2.65
N ASP A 658 36.11 -5.00 1.43
CA ASP A 658 37.10 -5.15 0.36
C ASP A 658 38.45 -4.55 0.75
N ASN A 659 38.43 -3.31 1.25
CA ASN A 659 39.64 -2.63 1.70
C ASN A 659 40.32 -3.33 2.88
N LEU A 660 39.53 -3.80 3.86
CA LEU A 660 40.06 -4.60 4.98
C LEU A 660 40.67 -5.92 4.49
N LEU A 661 40.03 -6.60 3.55
CA LEU A 661 40.55 -7.83 2.97
C LEU A 661 41.89 -7.58 2.27
N ALA A 662 41.98 -6.54 1.43
CA ALA A 662 43.22 -6.19 0.73
C ALA A 662 44.36 -5.90 1.71
N ASN A 663 44.13 -5.03 2.69
CA ASN A 663 45.15 -4.62 3.66
C ASN A 663 45.69 -5.80 4.49
N TYR A 664 44.80 -6.68 4.98
CA TYR A 664 45.22 -7.82 5.80
C TYR A 664 45.92 -8.93 5.00
N LEU A 665 45.59 -9.09 3.72
CA LEU A 665 46.28 -10.05 2.85
C LEU A 665 47.63 -9.52 2.35
N GLU A 666 47.84 -8.20 2.33
CA GLU A 666 49.13 -7.58 2.03
C GLU A 666 50.06 -7.60 3.26
N GLU A 667 49.53 -7.37 4.46
CA GLU A 667 50.33 -7.27 5.69
C GLU A 667 50.79 -8.64 6.22
N TYR A 668 50.00 -9.71 6.02
CA TYR A 668 50.28 -11.04 6.57
C TYR A 668 50.49 -12.09 5.46
N GLU A 669 51.52 -12.93 5.58
CA GLU A 669 51.77 -14.03 4.63
C GLU A 669 50.73 -15.17 4.75
N GLU A 670 50.30 -15.46 5.99
CA GLU A 670 49.22 -16.39 6.30
C GLU A 670 47.91 -15.64 6.56
N VAL A 671 46.79 -16.21 6.13
CA VAL A 671 45.48 -15.57 6.25
C VAL A 671 45.03 -15.57 7.71
N PRO A 672 44.82 -14.41 8.38
CA PRO A 672 44.43 -14.36 9.78
C PRO A 672 42.92 -14.59 9.93
N TRP A 673 42.49 -15.85 9.87
CA TRP A 673 41.07 -16.24 9.87
C TRP A 673 40.27 -15.67 11.03
N ASP A 674 40.76 -15.77 12.25
CA ASP A 674 40.03 -15.30 13.44
C ASP A 674 39.87 -13.78 13.45
N ALA A 675 40.89 -13.04 12.99
CA ALA A 675 40.83 -11.58 12.88
C ALA A 675 39.82 -11.16 11.81
N LEU A 676 39.86 -11.76 10.61
CA LEU A 676 38.91 -11.47 9.53
C LEU A 676 37.48 -11.82 9.93
N ARG A 677 37.27 -12.99 10.55
CA ARG A 677 35.94 -13.40 11.06
C ARG A 677 35.42 -12.41 12.09
N TYR A 678 36.26 -11.96 13.02
CA TYR A 678 35.89 -10.99 14.04
C TYR A 678 35.55 -9.61 13.42
N LEU A 679 36.40 -9.10 12.53
CA LEU A 679 36.19 -7.82 11.86
C LEU A 679 34.90 -7.79 11.04
N PHE A 680 34.63 -8.83 10.25
CA PHE A 680 33.43 -8.87 9.42
C PHE A 680 32.17 -9.13 10.24
N SER A 681 32.17 -10.14 11.13
CA SER A 681 30.95 -10.55 11.83
C SER A 681 30.58 -9.70 13.04
N ILE A 682 31.54 -9.10 13.75
CA ILE A 682 31.28 -8.35 14.99
C ILE A 682 31.42 -6.85 14.78
N ILE A 683 32.42 -6.38 14.05
CA ILE A 683 32.68 -4.94 13.88
C ILE A 683 31.89 -4.36 12.71
N ASN A 684 32.14 -4.83 11.48
CA ASN A 684 31.57 -4.22 10.28
C ASN A 684 30.07 -4.50 10.15
N TYR A 685 29.70 -5.75 9.84
CA TYR A 685 28.28 -6.12 9.73
C TYR A 685 27.61 -6.27 11.09
N GLY A 686 28.36 -6.71 12.11
CA GLY A 686 27.85 -6.86 13.47
C GLY A 686 27.49 -5.54 14.16
N GLY A 687 28.11 -4.43 13.77
CA GLY A 687 27.79 -3.10 14.29
C GLY A 687 26.38 -2.63 13.96
N HIS A 688 25.78 -3.17 12.89
CA HIS A 688 24.39 -2.89 12.50
C HIS A 688 23.38 -3.78 13.25
N ILE A 689 23.82 -4.91 13.81
CA ILE A 689 22.93 -5.89 14.44
C ILE A 689 22.80 -5.65 15.94
N THR A 690 21.56 -5.39 16.36
CA THR A 690 21.22 -5.14 17.77
C THR A 690 20.91 -6.42 18.55
N ASP A 691 20.34 -7.45 17.92
CA ASP A 691 19.93 -8.70 18.59
C ASP A 691 21.05 -9.74 18.61
N ASP A 692 21.33 -10.30 19.78
CA ASP A 692 22.36 -11.31 19.96
C ASP A 692 22.02 -12.66 19.30
N TRP A 693 20.73 -12.95 19.07
CA TRP A 693 20.31 -14.14 18.32
C TRP A 693 20.63 -14.01 16.83
N ASP A 694 20.48 -12.82 16.25
CA ASP A 694 20.81 -12.54 14.86
C ASP A 694 22.32 -12.48 14.61
N LYS A 695 23.12 -12.05 15.60
CA LYS A 695 24.60 -12.11 15.52
C LYS A 695 25.12 -13.53 15.32
N ARG A 696 24.44 -14.55 15.88
CA ARG A 696 24.84 -15.97 15.68
C ARG A 696 24.71 -16.40 14.23
N VAL A 697 23.75 -15.83 13.51
CA VAL A 697 23.56 -16.10 12.08
C VAL A 697 24.75 -15.57 11.27
N LEU A 698 25.22 -14.35 11.55
CA LEU A 698 26.45 -13.80 10.93
C LEU A 698 27.66 -14.70 11.18
N ILE A 699 27.83 -15.13 12.44
CA ILE A 699 28.95 -16.01 12.84
C ILE A 699 28.87 -17.36 12.12
N ALA A 700 27.68 -17.94 11.99
CA ALA A 700 27.49 -19.20 11.28
C ALA A 700 27.86 -19.08 9.79
N TYR A 701 27.49 -17.98 9.12
CA TYR A 701 27.87 -17.74 7.73
C TYR A 701 29.36 -17.46 7.55
N ILE A 702 29.95 -16.60 8.37
CA ILE A 702 31.36 -16.25 8.23
C ILE A 702 32.26 -17.47 8.47
N THR A 703 31.89 -18.34 9.40
CA THR A 703 32.62 -19.58 9.69
C THR A 703 32.58 -20.56 8.52
N GLN A 704 31.47 -20.58 7.77
CA GLN A 704 31.32 -21.41 6.56
C GLN A 704 32.08 -20.85 5.36
N PHE A 705 32.05 -19.53 5.15
CA PHE A 705 32.63 -18.90 3.96
C PHE A 705 34.13 -18.62 4.08
N PHE A 706 34.62 -18.39 5.31
CA PHE A 706 36.02 -18.11 5.60
C PHE A 706 36.63 -19.28 6.37
N ASN A 707 37.08 -20.28 5.65
CA ASN A 707 37.83 -21.42 6.17
C ASN A 707 38.97 -21.80 5.22
N GLU A 708 39.91 -22.62 5.67
CA GLU A 708 41.02 -23.09 4.85
C GLU A 708 40.53 -23.87 3.61
N GLU A 709 39.45 -24.64 3.76
CA GLU A 709 38.84 -25.41 2.67
C GLU A 709 38.36 -24.53 1.50
N ALA A 710 37.95 -23.29 1.75
CA ALA A 710 37.51 -22.35 0.71
C ALA A 710 38.66 -21.90 -0.21
N LEU A 711 39.92 -21.98 0.24
CA LEU A 711 41.11 -21.69 -0.56
C LEU A 711 41.65 -22.94 -1.26
N ASP A 712 41.63 -24.09 -0.61
CA ASP A 712 42.29 -25.29 -1.14
C ASP A 712 41.39 -26.11 -2.05
N THR A 713 40.08 -26.11 -1.81
CA THR A 713 39.13 -26.95 -2.55
C THR A 713 38.76 -26.31 -3.89
N PRO A 714 38.92 -27.00 -5.03
CA PRO A 714 38.41 -26.51 -6.31
C PRO A 714 36.87 -26.58 -6.32
N PHE A 715 36.21 -25.52 -6.81
CA PHE A 715 34.74 -25.42 -6.82
C PHE A 715 34.11 -25.61 -5.43
N TYR A 716 34.72 -25.00 -4.41
CA TYR A 716 34.17 -25.00 -3.06
C TYR A 716 32.72 -24.49 -3.07
N ARG A 717 31.81 -25.28 -2.48
CA ARG A 717 30.38 -24.99 -2.47
C ARG A 717 30.05 -24.01 -1.37
N LEU A 718 29.52 -22.85 -1.75
CA LEU A 718 29.07 -21.83 -0.80
C LEU A 718 27.65 -22.13 -0.29
N SER A 719 26.88 -22.89 -1.06
CA SER A 719 25.50 -23.25 -0.73
C SER A 719 25.27 -24.76 -0.81
N SER A 720 24.14 -25.22 -0.29
CA SER A 720 23.64 -26.58 -0.52
C SER A 720 23.41 -26.86 -2.01
N ILE A 721 23.12 -25.82 -2.81
CA ILE A 721 22.93 -25.93 -4.25
C ILE A 721 24.29 -25.97 -4.98
N PRO A 722 24.56 -26.99 -5.83
CA PRO A 722 25.86 -27.13 -6.51
C PRO A 722 26.25 -25.98 -7.45
N ALA A 723 25.27 -25.23 -7.97
CA ALA A 723 25.51 -24.11 -8.87
C ALA A 723 26.25 -22.95 -8.18
N TYR A 724 26.08 -22.75 -6.87
CA TYR A 724 26.76 -21.68 -6.13
C TYR A 724 28.07 -22.19 -5.55
N HIS A 725 29.14 -21.98 -6.30
CA HIS A 725 30.49 -22.34 -5.93
C HIS A 725 31.47 -21.24 -6.33
N ILE A 726 32.68 -21.29 -5.75
CA ILE A 726 33.76 -20.37 -6.12
C ILE A 726 34.23 -20.72 -7.55
N PRO A 727 34.15 -19.80 -8.52
CA PRO A 727 34.57 -20.05 -9.89
C PRO A 727 36.10 -20.26 -9.98
N ARG A 728 36.57 -20.76 -11.14
CA ARG A 728 38.01 -20.87 -11.39
C ARG A 728 38.64 -19.48 -11.48
N ASP A 729 39.88 -19.37 -11.03
CA ASP A 729 40.65 -18.14 -11.15
C ASP A 729 40.83 -17.74 -12.63
N GLY A 730 40.67 -16.46 -12.92
CA GLY A 730 40.61 -15.89 -14.26
C GLY A 730 40.47 -14.36 -14.23
N SER A 731 40.26 -13.75 -15.40
CA SER A 731 39.98 -12.31 -15.51
C SER A 731 38.59 -11.96 -14.97
N LEU A 732 38.36 -10.67 -14.71
CA LEU A 732 37.06 -10.17 -14.25
C LEU A 732 35.90 -10.59 -15.17
N GLU A 733 36.12 -10.60 -16.49
CA GLU A 733 35.10 -11.03 -17.46
C GLU A 733 34.71 -12.50 -17.30
N SER A 734 35.66 -13.39 -16.97
CA SER A 734 35.35 -14.80 -16.69
C SER A 734 34.46 -14.96 -15.46
N TYR A 735 34.57 -14.05 -14.47
CA TYR A 735 33.68 -14.04 -13.32
C TYR A 735 32.29 -13.53 -13.71
N ARG A 736 32.19 -12.52 -14.58
CA ARG A 736 30.91 -12.02 -15.10
C ARG A 736 30.15 -13.08 -15.90
N ASP A 737 30.83 -13.78 -16.81
CA ASP A 737 30.27 -14.90 -17.57
C ASP A 737 29.73 -16.00 -16.64
N PHE A 738 30.45 -16.31 -15.55
CA PHE A 738 29.99 -17.27 -14.56
C PHE A 738 28.73 -16.79 -13.82
N LEU A 739 28.66 -15.50 -13.48
CA LEU A 739 27.48 -14.93 -12.82
C LEU A 739 26.25 -15.00 -13.73
N ASP A 740 26.41 -14.84 -15.04
CA ASP A 740 25.32 -14.95 -16.01
C ASP A 740 24.75 -16.38 -16.13
N LEU A 741 25.57 -17.40 -15.87
CA LEU A 741 25.14 -18.81 -15.82
C LEU A 741 24.33 -19.16 -14.56
N LEU A 742 24.31 -18.31 -13.53
CA LEU A 742 23.56 -18.59 -12.31
C LEU A 742 22.04 -18.58 -12.58
N PRO A 743 21.26 -19.42 -11.84
CA PRO A 743 19.80 -19.46 -11.96
C PRO A 743 19.16 -18.08 -11.74
N ALA A 744 18.16 -17.75 -12.56
CA ALA A 744 17.40 -16.51 -12.43
C ALA A 744 16.47 -16.52 -11.19
N SER A 745 15.89 -17.67 -10.85
CA SER A 745 15.06 -17.84 -9.66
C SER A 745 15.89 -18.32 -8.47
N GLU A 746 15.90 -17.52 -7.41
CA GLU A 746 16.59 -17.83 -6.17
C GLU A 746 15.72 -18.70 -5.25
N ARG A 747 16.22 -19.88 -4.88
CA ARG A 747 15.59 -20.81 -3.93
C ARG A 747 16.10 -20.57 -2.51
N ALA A 748 15.30 -20.80 -1.48
CA ALA A 748 15.67 -20.67 -0.06
C ALA A 748 16.98 -21.40 0.31
N GLU A 749 17.24 -22.53 -0.32
CA GLU A 749 18.47 -23.30 -0.11
C GLU A 749 19.74 -22.52 -0.51
N SER A 750 19.67 -21.55 -1.43
CA SER A 750 20.79 -20.70 -1.84
C SER A 750 21.44 -20.03 -0.64
N VAL A 751 20.62 -19.51 0.27
CA VAL A 751 21.04 -18.83 1.50
C VAL A 751 21.08 -19.76 2.70
N GLY A 752 20.89 -21.07 2.54
CA GLY A 752 20.89 -22.02 3.66
C GLY A 752 19.59 -22.04 4.47
N GLN A 753 18.47 -21.60 3.91
CA GLN A 753 17.12 -21.82 4.44
C GLN A 753 16.49 -23.12 3.88
N HIS A 754 15.42 -23.61 4.52
CA HIS A 754 14.66 -24.77 4.02
C HIS A 754 13.69 -24.37 2.89
N ALA A 755 13.38 -25.28 1.96
CA ALA A 755 12.47 -25.02 0.84
C ALA A 755 11.07 -24.51 1.27
N SER A 756 10.55 -24.97 2.41
CA SER A 756 9.28 -24.49 2.97
C SER A 756 9.30 -23.00 3.37
N ALA A 757 10.47 -22.39 3.53
CA ALA A 757 10.58 -20.95 3.77
C ALA A 757 10.17 -20.13 2.54
N ASP A 758 10.41 -20.63 1.33
CA ASP A 758 9.92 -19.99 0.11
C ASP A 758 8.38 -20.02 0.07
N VAL A 759 7.77 -21.18 0.37
CA VAL A 759 6.31 -21.33 0.43
C VAL A 759 5.68 -20.34 1.40
N ALA A 760 6.21 -20.25 2.62
CA ALA A 760 5.70 -19.32 3.62
C ALA A 760 5.87 -17.85 3.20
N THR A 761 7.02 -17.50 2.62
CA THR A 761 7.30 -16.14 2.15
C THR A 761 6.37 -15.74 1.01
N LEU A 762 6.23 -16.60 0.00
CA LEU A 762 5.35 -16.39 -1.14
C LEU A 762 3.88 -16.30 -0.72
N ALA A 763 3.44 -17.13 0.23
CA ALA A 763 2.09 -17.05 0.78
C ALA A 763 1.85 -15.70 1.49
N GLN A 764 2.81 -15.23 2.28
CA GLN A 764 2.71 -13.92 2.92
C GLN A 764 2.73 -12.76 1.91
N ASP A 765 3.56 -12.83 0.87
CA ASP A 765 3.60 -11.82 -0.20
C ASP A 765 2.25 -11.77 -0.95
N ALA A 766 1.68 -12.94 -1.26
CA ALA A 766 0.35 -13.05 -1.86
C ALA A 766 -0.75 -12.49 -0.96
N MET A 767 -0.72 -12.76 0.35
CA MET A 767 -1.67 -12.18 1.32
C MET A 767 -1.53 -10.66 1.41
N ILE A 768 -0.31 -10.12 1.42
CA ILE A 768 -0.08 -8.66 1.41
C ILE A 768 -0.65 -8.07 0.12
N MET A 769 -0.33 -8.63 -1.04
CA MET A 769 -0.88 -8.18 -2.32
C MET A 769 -2.42 -8.17 -2.30
N CYS A 770 -3.05 -9.25 -1.81
CA CYS A 770 -4.50 -9.34 -1.66
C CYS A 770 -5.06 -8.26 -0.71
N SER A 771 -4.39 -8.03 0.43
CA SER A 771 -4.80 -7.00 1.39
C SER A 771 -4.67 -5.59 0.83
N THR A 772 -3.62 -5.29 0.05
CA THR A 772 -3.42 -4.01 -0.61
C THR A 772 -4.47 -3.80 -1.70
N LEU A 773 -4.73 -4.82 -2.53
CA LEU A 773 -5.81 -4.80 -3.52
C LEU A 773 -7.19 -4.64 -2.87
N PHE A 774 -7.39 -5.18 -1.67
CA PHE A 774 -8.62 -5.00 -0.91
C PHE A 774 -8.80 -3.54 -0.49
N GLY A 775 -7.75 -2.89 0.00
CA GLY A 775 -7.78 -1.44 0.31
C GLY A 775 -8.09 -0.56 -0.90
N LEU A 776 -7.69 -0.99 -2.11
CA LEU A 776 -8.09 -0.32 -3.35
C LEU A 776 -9.58 -0.55 -3.69
N ALA A 777 -10.08 -1.74 -3.40
CA ALA A 777 -11.41 -2.19 -3.78
C ALA A 777 -12.53 -1.68 -2.86
N SER A 778 -12.27 -1.53 -1.55
CA SER A 778 -13.29 -1.26 -0.53
C SER A 778 -13.94 0.13 -0.59
N THR A 779 -13.38 1.09 -1.33
CA THR A 779 -13.84 2.50 -1.35
C THR A 779 -14.35 2.98 -2.71
N GLY A 780 -14.49 2.07 -3.69
CA GLY A 780 -15.22 2.33 -4.92
C GLY A 780 -16.72 2.41 -4.65
N GLY A 781 -17.18 3.55 -4.14
CA GLY A 781 -18.57 3.80 -3.73
C GLY A 781 -19.59 3.49 -4.82
N GLY A 782 -20.19 2.30 -4.73
CA GLY A 782 -21.54 2.02 -5.19
C GLY A 782 -22.44 2.01 -3.95
N GLY A 783 -23.30 3.01 -3.82
CA GLY A 783 -24.18 3.21 -2.66
C GLY A 783 -25.07 2.00 -2.36
N ALA A 784 -24.58 1.12 -1.50
CA ALA A 784 -25.35 0.11 -0.79
C ALA A 784 -24.90 0.11 0.68
N GLY A 785 -24.99 1.27 1.33
CA GLY A 785 -24.64 1.45 2.76
C GLY A 785 -25.47 0.61 3.73
N GLY A 786 -26.42 -0.20 3.26
CA GLY A 786 -27.12 -1.17 4.12
C GLY A 786 -26.37 -2.49 4.32
N GLY A 787 -25.50 -2.90 3.39
CA GLY A 787 -24.91 -4.25 3.42
C GLY A 787 -23.65 -4.39 4.28
N GLU A 788 -22.88 -3.32 4.46
CA GLU A 788 -21.62 -3.35 5.21
C GLU A 788 -21.89 -3.17 6.71
N ASP A 789 -22.63 -2.13 7.07
CA ASP A 789 -23.08 -1.85 8.43
C ASP A 789 -23.79 -3.07 9.06
N GLN A 790 -24.69 -3.70 8.30
CA GLN A 790 -25.40 -4.89 8.76
C GLN A 790 -24.46 -6.07 9.02
N LYS A 791 -23.47 -6.31 8.14
CA LYS A 791 -22.48 -7.38 8.34
C LYS A 791 -21.62 -7.13 9.58
N VAL A 792 -21.18 -5.89 9.79
CA VAL A 792 -20.37 -5.55 10.97
C VAL A 792 -21.20 -5.69 12.25
N ASP A 793 -22.48 -5.29 12.24
CA ASP A 793 -23.38 -5.46 13.38
C ASP A 793 -23.63 -6.94 13.69
N GLU A 794 -23.87 -7.77 12.67
CA GLU A 794 -24.05 -9.22 12.81
C GLU A 794 -22.81 -9.89 13.42
N LEU A 795 -21.62 -9.57 12.90
CA LEU A 795 -20.34 -10.08 13.45
C LEU A 795 -20.11 -9.60 14.88
N ALA A 796 -20.39 -8.32 15.18
CA ALA A 796 -20.24 -7.77 16.52
C ALA A 796 -21.20 -8.43 17.53
N LEU A 797 -22.44 -8.70 17.12
CA LEU A 797 -23.43 -9.41 17.93
C LEU A 797 -23.03 -10.86 18.18
N GLU A 798 -22.55 -11.57 17.15
CA GLU A 798 -22.06 -12.93 17.30
C GLU A 798 -20.89 -13.01 18.30
N MET A 799 -19.94 -12.07 18.21
CA MET A 799 -18.83 -11.97 19.14
C MET A 799 -19.29 -11.72 20.58
N LEU A 800 -20.24 -10.79 20.78
CA LEU A 800 -20.78 -10.48 22.11
C LEU A 800 -21.43 -11.69 22.78
N HIS A 801 -22.13 -12.55 22.03
CA HIS A 801 -22.74 -13.76 22.56
C HIS A 801 -21.72 -14.85 22.93
N LYS A 802 -20.59 -14.92 22.23
CA LYS A 802 -19.59 -15.99 22.40
C LYS A 802 -18.42 -15.63 23.33
N LEU A 803 -18.22 -14.34 23.62
CA LEU A 803 -17.16 -13.90 24.52
C LEU A 803 -17.31 -14.54 25.93
N PRO A 804 -16.20 -15.04 26.52
CA PRO A 804 -16.23 -15.65 27.84
C PRO A 804 -16.59 -14.61 28.91
N ALA A 805 -17.32 -15.06 29.93
CA ALA A 805 -17.65 -14.21 31.08
C ALA A 805 -16.39 -13.84 31.89
N LYS A 806 -16.51 -12.74 32.65
CA LYS A 806 -15.49 -12.30 33.60
C LYS A 806 -15.19 -13.42 34.60
N ILE A 807 -13.91 -13.71 34.82
CA ILE A 807 -13.46 -14.65 35.85
C ILE A 807 -13.58 -13.94 37.21
N ASP A 808 -14.27 -14.56 38.16
CA ASP A 808 -14.46 -13.97 39.50
C ASP A 808 -13.17 -14.07 40.33
N MET A 809 -12.52 -12.91 40.49
CA MET A 809 -11.26 -12.77 41.22
C MET A 809 -11.46 -12.98 42.73
N GLU A 810 -12.56 -12.51 43.30
CA GLU A 810 -12.76 -12.55 44.76
C GLU A 810 -12.96 -13.98 45.26
N THR A 811 -13.73 -14.79 44.54
CA THR A 811 -13.89 -16.21 44.89
C THR A 811 -12.59 -16.97 44.70
N THR A 812 -11.82 -16.66 43.65
CA THR A 812 -10.49 -17.24 43.40
C THR A 812 -9.52 -16.94 44.56
N GLU A 813 -9.46 -15.69 45.02
CA GLU A 813 -8.64 -15.28 46.18
C GLU A 813 -9.09 -15.97 47.47
N ARG A 814 -10.40 -16.08 47.71
CA ARG A 814 -10.94 -16.80 48.88
C ARG A 814 -10.56 -18.28 48.86
N MET A 815 -10.57 -18.93 47.71
CA MET A 815 -10.18 -20.34 47.54
C MET A 815 -8.67 -20.58 47.74
N MET A 816 -7.83 -19.55 47.53
CA MET A 816 -6.38 -19.64 47.80
C MET A 816 -6.08 -19.70 49.31
N GLY A 817 -6.91 -19.10 50.15
CA GLY A 817 -6.74 -19.03 51.61
C GLY A 817 -5.71 -17.99 52.07
N PRO A 818 -5.46 -17.85 53.39
CA PRO A 818 -4.60 -16.79 53.96
C PRO A 818 -3.11 -16.92 53.63
N GLU A 819 -2.67 -18.05 53.06
CA GLU A 819 -1.30 -18.25 52.54
C GLU A 819 -1.20 -17.81 51.08
N ILE A 820 -1.33 -16.50 50.83
CA ILE A 820 -1.03 -15.86 49.53
C ILE A 820 0.50 -15.83 49.29
N VAL A 821 1.17 -16.95 49.53
CA VAL A 821 2.64 -17.05 49.53
C VAL A 821 3.14 -17.84 48.34
N MET A 822 2.32 -18.67 47.67
CA MET A 822 2.75 -19.39 46.47
C MET A 822 2.91 -18.44 45.28
N PRO A 823 4.12 -18.28 44.71
CA PRO A 823 4.36 -17.38 43.57
C PRO A 823 3.46 -17.65 42.35
N MET A 824 3.13 -18.93 42.10
CA MET A 824 2.24 -19.32 40.99
C MET A 824 0.81 -18.80 41.16
N CYS A 825 0.30 -18.69 42.40
CA CYS A 825 -1.03 -18.13 42.67
C CYS A 825 -1.07 -16.62 42.38
N VAL A 826 0.00 -15.91 42.73
CA VAL A 826 0.14 -14.47 42.43
C VAL A 826 0.19 -14.24 40.92
N SER A 827 0.94 -15.07 40.19
CA SER A 827 0.96 -15.04 38.73
C SER A 827 -0.43 -15.27 38.13
N LEU A 828 -1.23 -16.20 38.67
CA LEU A 828 -2.60 -16.44 38.21
C LEU A 828 -3.51 -15.22 38.43
N LEU A 829 -3.47 -14.58 39.61
CA LEU A 829 -4.27 -13.38 39.88
C LEU A 829 -3.92 -12.22 38.94
N GLN A 830 -2.64 -12.05 38.64
CA GLN A 830 -2.18 -11.05 37.68
C GLN A 830 -2.72 -11.33 36.27
N GLU A 831 -2.67 -12.58 35.81
CA GLU A 831 -3.20 -13.01 34.51
C GLU A 831 -4.73 -12.84 34.42
N ILE A 832 -5.46 -13.16 35.49
CA ILE A 832 -6.92 -12.92 35.57
C ILE A 832 -7.24 -11.42 35.46
N THR A 833 -6.44 -10.56 36.09
CA THR A 833 -6.59 -9.09 35.96
C THR A 833 -6.47 -8.67 34.50
N TYR A 834 -5.39 -9.07 33.82
CA TYR A 834 -5.16 -8.73 32.41
C TYR A 834 -6.28 -9.24 31.50
N PHE A 835 -6.75 -10.46 31.73
CA PHE A 835 -7.84 -11.05 30.97
C PHE A 835 -9.16 -10.29 31.16
N ASN A 836 -9.53 -10.01 32.41
CA ASN A 836 -10.76 -9.32 32.74
C ASN A 836 -10.77 -7.88 32.20
N ASP A 837 -9.66 -7.15 32.29
CA ASP A 837 -9.53 -5.79 31.75
C ASP A 837 -9.69 -5.77 30.22
N LEU A 838 -9.11 -6.76 29.53
CA LEU A 838 -9.26 -6.89 28.08
C LEU A 838 -10.70 -7.21 27.68
N ILE A 839 -11.35 -8.18 28.34
CA ILE A 839 -12.74 -8.56 28.05
C ILE A 839 -13.68 -7.36 28.29
N ASN A 840 -13.49 -6.60 29.36
CA ASN A 840 -14.29 -5.40 29.63
C ASN A 840 -14.16 -4.36 28.51
N LYS A 841 -12.92 -4.11 28.03
CA LYS A 841 -12.67 -3.17 26.91
C LYS A 841 -13.33 -3.64 25.61
N ILE A 842 -13.26 -4.94 25.30
CA ILE A 842 -13.87 -5.51 24.10
C ILE A 842 -15.40 -5.39 24.16
N ILE A 843 -16.01 -5.81 25.27
CA ILE A 843 -17.47 -5.76 25.44
C ILE A 843 -17.98 -4.32 25.36
N ALA A 844 -17.34 -3.39 26.08
CA ALA A 844 -17.71 -1.98 26.04
C ALA A 844 -17.59 -1.40 24.63
N GLY A 845 -16.46 -1.66 23.95
CA GLY A 845 -16.23 -1.21 22.58
C GLY A 845 -17.26 -1.76 21.59
N LEU A 846 -17.52 -3.07 21.61
CA LEU A 846 -18.50 -3.69 20.70
C LEU A 846 -19.91 -3.13 20.93
N ILE A 847 -20.33 -2.92 22.18
CA ILE A 847 -21.64 -2.29 22.48
C ILE A 847 -21.70 -0.85 21.94
N GLU A 848 -20.65 -0.06 22.15
CA GLU A 848 -20.58 1.32 21.63
C GLU A 848 -20.56 1.37 20.10
N LEU A 849 -19.86 0.43 19.44
CA LEU A 849 -19.84 0.33 17.99
C LEU A 849 -21.22 0.05 17.42
N ARG A 850 -21.94 -0.93 17.98
CA ARG A 850 -23.32 -1.22 17.54
C ARG A 850 -24.23 -0.01 17.71
N ARG A 851 -24.12 0.69 18.84
CA ARG A 851 -24.85 1.94 19.07
C ARG A 851 -24.45 3.07 18.10
N ALA A 852 -23.19 3.11 17.67
CA ALA A 852 -22.72 4.06 16.67
C ALA A 852 -23.25 3.73 15.27
N ILE A 853 -23.30 2.45 14.90
CA ILE A 853 -23.92 1.95 13.65
C ILE A 853 -25.42 2.29 13.63
N GLU A 854 -26.12 2.11 14.75
CA GLU A 854 -27.53 2.51 14.91
C GLU A 854 -27.74 4.05 14.95
N GLY A 855 -26.67 4.85 14.99
CA GLY A 855 -26.72 6.31 15.05
C GLY A 855 -27.05 6.90 16.43
N LEU A 856 -27.02 6.09 17.50
CA LEU A 856 -27.27 6.51 18.89
C LEU A 856 -26.03 7.17 19.54
N VAL A 857 -24.84 6.92 19.00
CA VAL A 857 -23.55 7.43 19.49
C VAL A 857 -22.75 7.97 18.30
N VAL A 858 -21.96 9.03 18.52
CA VAL A 858 -21.07 9.59 17.49
C VAL A 858 -19.90 8.64 17.25
N MET A 859 -19.61 8.33 15.98
CA MET A 859 -18.45 7.54 15.60
C MET A 859 -17.16 8.26 16.02
N SER A 860 -16.43 7.70 16.98
CA SER A 860 -15.11 8.18 17.37
C SER A 860 -14.02 7.53 16.51
N GLU A 861 -12.83 8.10 16.47
CA GLU A 861 -11.68 7.52 15.74
C GLU A 861 -11.42 6.06 16.15
N MET A 862 -11.53 5.75 17.45
CA MET A 862 -11.38 4.38 17.95
C MET A 862 -12.47 3.43 17.42
N LEU A 863 -13.73 3.89 17.35
CA LEU A 863 -14.83 3.10 16.82
C LEU A 863 -14.73 2.92 15.30
N GLU A 864 -14.24 3.92 14.58
CA GLU A 864 -13.98 3.82 13.14
C GLU A 864 -12.86 2.82 12.81
N ILE A 865 -11.77 2.85 13.59
CA ILE A 865 -10.72 1.83 13.50
C ILE A 865 -11.28 0.45 13.81
N MET A 866 -12.17 0.33 14.81
CA MET A 866 -12.79 -0.96 15.15
C MET A 866 -13.71 -1.46 14.03
N TYR A 867 -14.56 -0.57 13.49
CA TYR A 867 -15.47 -0.85 12.40
C TYR A 867 -14.70 -1.39 11.18
N THR A 868 -13.67 -0.66 10.76
CA THR A 868 -12.82 -1.04 9.63
C THR A 868 -12.09 -2.36 9.89
N CYS A 869 -11.50 -2.56 11.06
CA CYS A 869 -10.83 -3.82 11.41
C CYS A 869 -11.80 -5.01 11.38
N ILE A 870 -12.98 -4.90 11.99
CA ILE A 870 -13.98 -5.98 12.02
C ILE A 870 -14.47 -6.29 10.61
N PHE A 871 -14.74 -5.27 9.80
CA PHE A 871 -15.13 -5.43 8.40
C PHE A 871 -14.05 -6.10 7.55
N GLU A 872 -12.77 -5.80 7.84
CA GLU A 872 -11.61 -6.41 7.20
C GLU A 872 -11.27 -7.81 7.73
N GLY A 873 -11.90 -8.26 8.82
CA GLY A 873 -11.55 -9.51 9.50
C GLY A 873 -10.20 -9.45 10.22
N LYS A 874 -9.73 -8.25 10.59
CA LYS A 874 -8.51 -8.00 11.36
C LYS A 874 -8.82 -7.70 12.81
N VAL A 875 -7.86 -7.97 13.69
CA VAL A 875 -7.97 -7.65 15.11
C VAL A 875 -7.60 -6.17 15.32
N PRO A 876 -8.46 -5.35 15.96
CA PRO A 876 -8.13 -3.97 16.32
C PRO A 876 -6.86 -3.88 17.19
N VAL A 877 -5.96 -2.94 16.86
CA VAL A 877 -4.63 -2.83 17.49
C VAL A 877 -4.69 -2.68 19.01
N PHE A 878 -5.69 -1.96 19.53
CA PHE A 878 -5.86 -1.75 20.96
C PHE A 878 -6.33 -2.99 21.74
N TRP A 879 -6.88 -4.01 21.07
CA TRP A 879 -7.14 -5.32 21.69
C TRP A 879 -5.88 -6.16 21.87
N LEU A 880 -4.80 -5.79 21.17
CA LEU A 880 -3.49 -6.46 21.24
C LEU A 880 -2.60 -5.88 22.36
N SER A 881 -3.13 -4.97 23.19
CA SER A 881 -2.43 -4.43 24.36
C SER A 881 -2.03 -5.56 25.31
N GLY A 882 -0.73 -5.84 25.40
CA GLY A 882 -0.16 -6.92 26.22
C GLY A 882 0.16 -8.20 25.45
N ARG A 883 -0.54 -8.48 24.33
CA ARG A 883 -0.28 -9.64 23.45
C ARG A 883 -0.41 -9.26 21.98
N PRO A 884 0.70 -8.96 21.28
CA PRO A 884 0.71 -8.85 19.84
C PRO A 884 0.31 -10.17 19.17
N SER A 885 -0.49 -10.09 18.11
CA SER A 885 -0.95 -11.24 17.32
C SER A 885 -1.06 -10.83 15.86
N MET A 886 -0.74 -11.76 14.95
CA MET A 886 -0.92 -11.60 13.51
C MET A 886 -2.17 -12.34 12.98
N LYS A 887 -2.88 -13.04 13.88
CA LYS A 887 -4.03 -13.85 13.51
C LYS A 887 -5.20 -13.02 12.97
N PRO A 888 -5.96 -13.56 12.01
CA PRO A 888 -7.23 -12.97 11.62
C PRO A 888 -8.21 -13.00 12.81
N LEU A 889 -9.22 -12.14 12.74
CA LEU A 889 -10.20 -11.91 13.81
C LEU A 889 -10.82 -13.21 14.33
N GLY A 890 -11.27 -14.10 13.43
CA GLY A 890 -11.88 -15.37 13.81
C GLY A 890 -10.95 -16.30 14.58
N ALA A 891 -9.73 -16.51 14.09
CA ALA A 891 -8.74 -17.36 14.77
C ALA A 891 -8.32 -16.78 16.13
N TRP A 892 -8.18 -15.46 16.21
CA TRP A 892 -7.87 -14.76 17.45
C TRP A 892 -8.99 -14.89 18.49
N CYS A 893 -10.26 -14.73 18.08
CA CYS A 893 -11.41 -14.91 18.97
C CYS A 893 -11.49 -16.34 19.53
N ARG A 894 -11.29 -17.37 18.69
CA ARG A 894 -11.26 -18.77 19.16
C ARG A 894 -10.18 -19.01 20.21
N GLU A 895 -9.00 -18.46 19.98
CA GLU A 895 -7.89 -18.58 20.92
C GLU A 895 -8.17 -17.85 22.24
N LEU A 896 -8.80 -16.67 22.17
CA LEU A 896 -9.28 -15.93 23.34
C LEU A 896 -10.24 -16.77 24.19
N PHE A 897 -11.14 -17.53 23.56
CA PHE A 897 -12.11 -18.39 24.24
C PHE A 897 -11.43 -19.57 24.94
N LEU A 898 -10.51 -20.25 24.24
CA LEU A 898 -9.72 -21.34 24.82
C LEU A 898 -8.87 -20.85 26.00
N ARG A 899 -8.33 -19.64 25.93
CA ARG A 899 -7.58 -19.02 27.03
C ARG A 899 -8.46 -18.78 28.25
N GLY A 900 -9.65 -18.21 28.03
CA GLY A 900 -10.64 -18.00 29.08
C GLY A 900 -10.97 -19.31 29.79
N ALA A 901 -11.20 -20.39 29.02
CA ALA A 901 -11.45 -21.71 29.57
C ALA A 901 -10.25 -22.27 30.37
N HIS A 902 -9.01 -22.08 29.89
CA HIS A 902 -7.80 -22.52 30.60
C HIS A 902 -7.62 -21.79 31.94
N LEU A 903 -7.74 -20.45 31.94
CA LEU A 903 -7.62 -19.63 33.14
C LEU A 903 -8.75 -19.90 34.13
N GLN A 904 -9.99 -20.06 33.66
CA GLN A 904 -11.13 -20.42 34.50
C GLN A 904 -10.95 -21.80 35.14
N GLY A 905 -10.43 -22.78 34.38
CA GLY A 905 -10.12 -24.11 34.90
C GLY A 905 -9.09 -24.06 36.03
N TRP A 906 -8.06 -23.21 35.92
CA TRP A 906 -7.08 -23.00 36.98
C TRP A 906 -7.66 -22.21 38.16
N ALA A 907 -8.49 -21.19 37.89
CA ALA A 907 -9.15 -20.37 38.92
C ALA A 907 -10.09 -21.19 39.83
N ASN A 908 -10.72 -22.24 39.30
CA ASN A 908 -11.59 -23.14 40.08
C ASN A 908 -10.82 -24.00 41.10
N ALA A 909 -9.52 -24.22 40.90
CA ALA A 909 -8.67 -25.01 41.79
C ALA A 909 -7.26 -24.39 41.92
N PRO A 910 -7.14 -23.18 42.51
CA PRO A 910 -5.93 -22.35 42.36
C PRO A 910 -4.68 -22.94 43.01
N ARG A 911 -4.84 -23.80 44.03
CA ARG A 911 -3.74 -24.48 44.73
C ARG A 911 -3.12 -25.63 43.94
N ALA A 912 -3.84 -26.19 42.97
CA ALA A 912 -3.35 -27.25 42.10
C ALA A 912 -3.08 -26.64 40.71
N PRO A 913 -1.81 -26.37 40.34
CA PRO A 913 -1.54 -25.91 38.99
C PRO A 913 -2.04 -26.94 37.96
N PRO A 914 -2.47 -26.52 36.77
CA PRO A 914 -2.89 -27.44 35.73
C PRO A 914 -1.79 -28.48 35.46
N THR A 915 -2.18 -29.75 35.36
CA THR A 915 -1.23 -30.85 35.06
C THR A 915 -0.42 -30.57 33.79
N LEU A 916 -1.06 -29.93 32.82
CA LEU A 916 -0.47 -29.54 31.55
C LEU A 916 -0.74 -28.05 31.32
N CYS A 917 0.28 -27.23 31.53
CA CYS A 917 0.20 -25.77 31.40
C CYS A 917 0.27 -25.38 29.92
N TRP A 918 -0.68 -24.55 29.48
CA TRP A 918 -0.67 -23.99 28.13
C TRP A 918 0.04 -22.63 28.18
N LEU A 919 1.36 -22.61 27.94
CA LEU A 919 2.18 -21.40 28.01
C LEU A 919 1.67 -20.23 27.15
N PRO A 920 1.16 -20.45 25.91
CA PRO A 920 0.53 -19.41 25.10
C PRO A 920 -0.70 -18.75 25.72
N ALA A 921 -1.34 -19.37 26.73
CA ALA A 921 -2.52 -18.79 27.38
C ALA A 921 -2.19 -17.56 28.24
N PHE A 922 -0.95 -17.44 28.72
CA PHE A 922 -0.54 -16.37 29.63
C PHE A 922 -0.09 -15.13 28.86
N VAL A 923 -0.52 -13.94 29.28
CA VAL A 923 -0.08 -12.65 28.75
C VAL A 923 1.39 -12.39 29.11
N ALA A 924 1.81 -12.78 30.32
CA ALA A 924 3.17 -12.64 30.83
C ALA A 924 3.81 -14.02 31.11
N PRO A 925 4.20 -14.79 30.08
CA PRO A 925 4.75 -16.15 30.24
C PRO A 925 6.06 -16.16 31.04
N THR A 926 6.89 -15.12 30.94
CA THR A 926 8.14 -14.98 31.72
C THR A 926 7.87 -14.83 33.21
N GLY A 927 6.79 -14.14 33.59
CA GLY A 927 6.32 -14.02 34.98
C GLY A 927 5.92 -15.39 35.54
N PHE A 928 5.17 -16.18 34.76
CA PHE A 928 4.80 -17.55 35.12
C PHE A 928 6.02 -18.47 35.28
N LEU A 929 6.96 -18.45 34.33
CA LEU A 929 8.19 -19.26 34.42
C LEU A 929 9.05 -18.87 35.63
N THR A 930 9.13 -17.58 35.95
CA THR A 930 9.82 -17.09 37.15
C THR A 930 9.12 -17.58 38.42
N ALA A 931 7.79 -17.59 38.45
CA ALA A 931 7.02 -18.12 39.57
C ALA A 931 7.30 -19.61 39.80
N VAL A 932 7.45 -20.41 38.73
CA VAL A 932 7.85 -21.83 38.83
C VAL A 932 9.26 -21.98 39.44
N MET A 933 10.22 -21.15 39.01
CA MET A 933 11.56 -21.14 39.62
C MET A 933 11.52 -20.71 41.08
N GLN A 934 10.71 -19.72 41.44
CA GLN A 934 10.56 -19.29 42.84
C GLN A 934 9.91 -20.36 43.71
N THR A 935 8.91 -21.09 43.20
CA THR A 935 8.29 -22.20 43.94
C THR A 935 9.29 -23.32 44.20
N THR A 936 10.09 -23.70 43.20
CA THR A 936 11.13 -24.73 43.37
C THR A 936 12.26 -24.25 44.29
N ALA A 937 12.71 -23.00 44.15
CA ALA A 937 13.68 -22.37 45.05
C ALA A 937 13.23 -22.39 46.52
N ARG A 938 11.95 -22.08 46.79
CA ARG A 938 11.37 -22.11 48.14
C ARG A 938 11.16 -23.53 48.66
N GLY A 939 10.74 -24.46 47.80
CA GLY A 939 10.53 -25.86 48.16
C GLY A 939 11.84 -26.59 48.52
N GLU A 940 12.89 -26.37 47.73
CA GLU A 940 14.20 -27.03 47.88
C GLU A 940 15.22 -26.20 48.68
N SER A 941 14.86 -24.98 49.10
CA SER A 941 15.73 -24.00 49.78
C SER A 941 17.00 -23.64 49.00
N TRP A 942 16.88 -23.46 47.68
CA TRP A 942 17.99 -23.07 46.79
C TRP A 942 17.91 -21.58 46.43
N PRO A 943 19.05 -20.85 46.32
CA PRO A 943 19.05 -19.50 45.74
C PRO A 943 18.59 -19.53 44.28
N ILE A 944 17.72 -18.60 43.89
CA ILE A 944 17.15 -18.55 42.53
C ILE A 944 18.23 -18.38 41.45
N ASP A 945 19.30 -17.64 41.73
CA ASP A 945 20.40 -17.37 40.79
C ASP A 945 21.24 -18.62 40.46
N MET A 946 21.15 -19.66 41.29
CA MET A 946 21.83 -20.93 41.03
C MET A 946 21.00 -21.89 40.17
N LEU A 947 19.77 -21.55 39.83
CA LEU A 947 18.88 -22.39 39.05
C LEU A 947 19.03 -22.13 37.55
N CYS A 948 19.06 -23.22 36.78
CA CYS A 948 18.93 -23.21 35.34
C CYS A 948 17.85 -24.21 34.90
N TRP A 949 17.40 -24.10 33.65
CA TRP A 949 16.41 -25.00 33.11
C TRP A 949 17.04 -26.27 32.54
N GLU A 950 16.46 -27.42 32.86
CA GLU A 950 16.65 -28.66 32.14
C GLU A 950 15.35 -28.98 31.37
N PHE A 951 15.49 -29.24 30.08
CA PHE A 951 14.38 -29.52 29.19
C PHE A 951 14.40 -30.97 28.76
N THR A 952 13.26 -31.65 28.96
CA THR A 952 13.04 -33.01 28.47
C THR A 952 11.75 -33.06 27.68
N VAL A 953 11.86 -33.41 26.40
CA VAL A 953 10.68 -33.61 25.54
C VAL A 953 10.04 -34.95 25.88
N MET A 954 8.76 -34.94 26.22
CA MET A 954 8.03 -36.14 26.60
C MET A 954 7.49 -36.86 25.35
N PRO A 955 7.56 -38.21 25.28
CA PRO A 955 7.04 -38.96 24.14
C PRO A 955 5.51 -39.16 24.18
N LEU A 956 4.87 -38.79 25.28
CA LEU A 956 3.43 -38.97 25.53
C LEU A 956 2.60 -37.90 24.80
N GLU A 957 1.40 -38.29 24.36
CA GLU A 957 0.38 -37.36 23.85
C GLU A 957 -0.34 -36.63 24.99
N GLU A 958 -1.00 -35.50 24.69
CA GLU A 958 -1.61 -34.61 25.69
C GLU A 958 -2.57 -35.34 26.65
N ALA A 959 -3.37 -36.29 26.14
CA ALA A 959 -4.32 -37.08 26.93
C ALA A 959 -3.66 -38.02 27.96
N GLY A 960 -2.36 -38.32 27.79
CA GLY A 960 -1.60 -39.16 28.72
C GLY A 960 -1.18 -38.47 30.03
N PHE A 961 -1.31 -37.14 30.11
CA PHE A 961 -0.88 -36.34 31.26
C PHE A 961 -1.99 -36.20 32.32
N VAL A 962 -2.11 -37.23 33.16
CA VAL A 962 -3.14 -37.27 34.22
C VAL A 962 -2.61 -36.80 35.58
N ARG A 963 -1.28 -36.77 35.78
CA ARG A 963 -0.66 -36.40 37.06
C ARG A 963 0.44 -35.35 36.87
N PRO A 964 0.64 -34.44 37.84
CA PRO A 964 1.74 -33.48 37.82
C PRO A 964 3.10 -34.19 37.87
N PRO A 965 4.20 -33.52 37.44
CA PRO A 965 5.54 -34.11 37.44
C PRO A 965 5.98 -34.48 38.85
N ARG A 966 6.48 -35.71 39.02
CA ARG A 966 6.99 -36.19 40.33
C ARG A 966 8.31 -35.53 40.73
N ASP A 967 9.12 -35.15 39.74
CA ASP A 967 10.47 -34.64 39.93
C ASP A 967 10.53 -33.10 40.02
N GLY A 968 9.40 -32.45 40.32
CA GLY A 968 9.26 -30.99 40.34
C GLY A 968 9.16 -30.36 38.93
N GLY A 969 8.86 -29.06 38.88
CA GLY A 969 8.67 -28.32 37.63
C GLY A 969 7.25 -28.41 37.06
N VAL A 970 7.10 -28.11 35.76
CA VAL A 970 5.80 -28.08 35.05
C VAL A 970 5.89 -28.74 33.67
N TYR A 971 4.80 -29.36 33.22
CA TYR A 971 4.67 -29.80 31.82
C TYR A 971 4.04 -28.67 31.00
N ILE A 972 4.68 -28.32 29.90
CA ILE A 972 4.23 -27.23 29.01
C ILE A 972 3.79 -27.81 27.67
N ARG A 973 2.61 -27.38 27.19
CA ARG A 973 2.08 -27.69 25.86
C ARG A 973 1.88 -26.44 25.01
N GLY A 974 1.55 -26.68 23.73
CA GLY A 974 1.16 -25.64 22.78
C GLY A 974 2.34 -24.85 22.22
N GLN A 975 3.50 -25.48 22.12
CA GLN A 975 4.66 -24.93 21.44
C GLN A 975 4.75 -25.54 20.05
N TYR A 976 5.19 -24.74 19.09
CA TYR A 976 5.40 -25.14 17.71
C TYR A 976 6.87 -24.96 17.37
N LEU A 977 7.45 -25.91 16.66
CA LEU A 977 8.81 -25.82 16.15
C LEU A 977 8.75 -25.30 14.71
N GLU A 978 9.37 -24.16 14.46
CA GLU A 978 9.46 -23.52 13.15
C GLU A 978 10.83 -23.79 12.54
N GLY A 979 10.88 -24.22 11.27
CA GLY A 979 12.13 -24.47 10.54
C GLY A 979 12.81 -25.81 10.88
N ALA A 980 12.18 -26.65 11.70
CA ALA A 980 12.62 -28.02 11.99
C ALA A 980 11.41 -28.90 12.36
N SER A 981 11.59 -30.22 12.30
CA SER A 981 10.65 -31.22 12.82
C SER A 981 11.27 -31.99 13.98
N TRP A 982 10.43 -32.62 14.81
CA TRP A 982 10.89 -33.43 15.92
C TRP A 982 10.73 -34.91 15.62
N PHE A 983 11.85 -35.65 15.65
CA PHE A 983 11.81 -37.08 15.46
C PHE A 983 11.48 -37.80 16.77
N LYS A 984 10.19 -38.13 16.96
CA LYS A 984 9.66 -38.72 18.21
C LYS A 984 10.34 -40.02 18.65
N LYS A 985 10.89 -40.82 17.73
CA LYS A 985 11.49 -42.14 18.05
C LYS A 985 12.88 -42.04 18.69
N GLU A 986 13.73 -41.15 18.19
CA GLU A 986 15.10 -40.97 18.71
C GLU A 986 15.29 -39.66 19.49
N SER A 987 14.22 -38.87 19.65
CA SER A 987 14.19 -37.64 20.45
C SER A 987 15.26 -36.60 20.06
N HIS A 988 15.34 -36.28 18.77
CA HIS A 988 16.22 -35.22 18.24
C HIS A 988 15.56 -34.42 17.11
N LEU A 989 16.18 -33.30 16.73
CA LEU A 989 15.76 -32.47 15.59
C LEU A 989 16.00 -33.16 14.24
N GLN A 990 15.08 -32.99 13.31
CA GLN A 990 15.14 -33.48 11.93
C GLN A 990 14.66 -32.38 10.96
N GLU A 991 15.10 -32.40 9.71
CA GLU A 991 14.54 -31.49 8.70
C GLU A 991 13.03 -31.72 8.53
N PRO A 992 12.25 -30.65 8.35
CA PRO A 992 10.81 -30.76 8.15
C PRO A 992 10.49 -31.34 6.77
N LEU A 993 9.31 -31.94 6.65
CA LEU A 993 8.79 -32.32 5.34
C LEU A 993 8.47 -31.06 4.51
N PRO A 994 8.51 -31.15 3.16
CA PRO A 994 8.03 -30.07 2.31
C PRO A 994 6.63 -29.62 2.72
N MET A 995 6.38 -28.30 2.65
CA MET A 995 5.12 -27.64 3.08
C MET A 995 4.84 -27.67 4.59
N GLN A 996 5.66 -28.35 5.40
CA GLN A 996 5.52 -28.39 6.86
C GLN A 996 6.57 -27.48 7.53
N LEU A 997 6.46 -26.15 7.34
CA LEU A 997 7.39 -25.21 8.00
C LEU A 997 7.30 -25.27 9.54
N VAL A 998 6.09 -25.53 10.03
CA VAL A 998 5.75 -25.55 11.44
C VAL A 998 5.36 -26.96 11.86
N PHE A 999 5.94 -27.44 12.96
CA PHE A 999 5.67 -28.74 13.54
C PHE A 999 5.12 -28.60 14.97
N PRO A 1000 3.96 -29.18 15.32
CA PRO A 1000 3.44 -29.13 16.69
C PRO A 1000 4.34 -29.96 17.62
N MET A 1001 4.91 -29.32 18.63
CA MET A 1001 5.86 -29.95 19.54
C MET A 1001 5.13 -30.77 20.60
N SER A 1002 5.68 -31.95 20.92
CA SER A 1002 5.20 -32.74 22.07
C SER A 1002 5.45 -31.99 23.39
N PRO A 1003 4.64 -32.22 24.44
CA PRO A 1003 4.81 -31.53 25.72
C PRO A 1003 6.23 -31.64 26.27
N ILE A 1004 6.75 -30.51 26.76
CA ILE A 1004 8.11 -30.41 27.29
C ILE A 1004 8.04 -30.27 28.81
N HIS A 1005 8.85 -31.06 29.52
CA HIS A 1005 9.05 -30.92 30.95
C HIS A 1005 10.08 -29.82 31.22
N PHE A 1006 9.64 -28.76 31.89
CA PHE A 1006 10.46 -27.65 32.33
C PHE A 1006 10.88 -27.91 33.78
N LYS A 1007 12.11 -28.37 33.98
CA LYS A 1007 12.64 -28.75 35.30
C LYS A 1007 13.73 -27.77 35.74
N PRO A 1008 13.52 -27.01 36.85
CA PRO A 1008 14.59 -26.22 37.45
C PRO A 1008 15.64 -27.14 38.11
N ILE A 1009 16.91 -27.00 37.72
CA ILE A 1009 18.05 -27.72 38.31
C ILE A 1009 19.16 -26.74 38.71
N LYS A 1010 20.14 -27.18 39.51
CA LYS A 1010 21.32 -26.37 39.82
C LYS A 1010 22.26 -26.25 38.60
N ALA A 1011 22.74 -25.04 38.33
CA ALA A 1011 23.71 -24.79 37.27
C ALA A 1011 25.02 -25.57 37.51
N THR A 1012 25.33 -26.51 36.62
CA THR A 1012 26.53 -27.38 36.75
C THR A 1012 27.74 -26.86 35.96
N GLY A 1013 27.60 -25.76 35.22
CA GLY A 1013 28.68 -25.13 34.44
C GLY A 1013 29.19 -25.95 33.24
N LYS A 1014 28.71 -27.18 33.03
CA LYS A 1014 29.10 -28.04 31.90
C LYS A 1014 28.20 -27.79 30.69
N ARG A 1015 28.79 -27.36 29.57
CA ARG A 1015 28.08 -27.33 28.27
C ARG A 1015 27.88 -28.76 27.77
N LEU A 1016 26.63 -29.15 27.56
CA LEU A 1016 26.25 -30.43 26.98
C LEU A 1016 26.65 -30.45 25.49
N ARG A 1017 27.41 -31.46 25.06
CA ARG A 1017 27.81 -31.63 23.65
C ARG A 1017 26.60 -32.06 22.81
N ASN A 1018 26.56 -31.62 21.55
CA ASN A 1018 25.52 -31.93 20.55
C ASN A 1018 24.09 -31.46 20.90
N ARG A 1019 23.97 -30.30 21.53
CA ARG A 1019 22.68 -29.63 21.75
C ARG A 1019 22.61 -28.31 20.98
N TYR A 1020 21.45 -28.06 20.40
CA TYR A 1020 21.05 -26.80 19.80
C TYR A 1020 20.29 -25.97 20.83
N ILE A 1021 20.71 -24.73 21.03
CA ILE A 1021 20.03 -23.78 21.92
C ILE A 1021 18.95 -23.09 21.08
N CYS A 1022 17.73 -23.62 21.14
CA CYS A 1022 16.60 -23.12 20.37
C CYS A 1022 15.93 -21.93 21.08
N PRO A 1023 15.86 -20.74 20.46
CA PRO A 1023 15.13 -19.63 21.04
C PRO A 1023 13.61 -19.90 20.98
N CYS A 1024 12.92 -19.69 22.10
CA CYS A 1024 11.46 -19.74 22.18
C CYS A 1024 10.89 -18.32 22.19
N TYR A 1025 10.09 -18.00 21.18
CA TYR A 1025 9.37 -16.74 21.05
C TYR A 1025 7.89 -16.93 21.34
N TYR A 1026 7.26 -15.86 21.82
CA TYR A 1026 5.83 -15.88 22.13
C TYR A 1026 4.95 -15.86 20.87
N TYR A 1027 5.38 -15.17 19.82
CA TYR A 1027 4.70 -15.04 18.53
C TYR A 1027 5.72 -14.95 17.39
N PRO A 1028 5.32 -15.10 16.12
CA PRO A 1028 6.25 -15.20 14.98
C PRO A 1028 7.04 -13.92 14.71
N LEU A 1029 6.55 -12.77 15.15
CA LEU A 1029 7.31 -11.53 15.13
C LEU A 1029 8.27 -11.53 16.33
N ARG A 1030 9.50 -11.99 16.07
CA ARG A 1030 10.50 -12.37 17.09
C ARG A 1030 11.05 -11.19 17.90
N MET A 1031 11.01 -9.98 17.35
CA MET A 1031 11.48 -8.76 18.03
C MET A 1031 10.73 -8.52 19.34
N GLY A 1032 11.46 -8.52 20.47
CA GLY A 1032 10.88 -8.29 21.79
C GLY A 1032 9.95 -9.41 22.30
N ALA A 1033 9.88 -10.54 21.59
CA ALA A 1033 8.98 -11.66 21.88
C ALA A 1033 9.68 -12.85 22.56
N PHE A 1034 10.96 -12.72 22.90
CA PHE A 1034 11.76 -13.80 23.48
C PHE A 1034 11.25 -14.19 24.88
N VAL A 1035 11.01 -15.49 25.09
CA VAL A 1035 10.52 -16.03 26.37
C VAL A 1035 11.62 -16.78 27.10
N VAL A 1036 12.23 -17.78 26.45
CA VAL A 1036 13.23 -18.66 27.06
C VAL A 1036 14.07 -19.35 25.97
N ALA A 1037 15.30 -19.74 26.29
CA ALA A 1037 16.13 -20.58 25.42
C ALA A 1037 16.01 -22.05 25.84
N VAL A 1038 15.65 -22.93 24.90
CA VAL A 1038 15.41 -24.36 25.15
C VAL A 1038 16.48 -25.20 24.49
N ASP A 1039 17.14 -26.02 25.31
CA ASP A 1039 18.23 -26.90 24.85
C ASP A 1039 17.68 -28.20 24.26
N LEU A 1040 17.73 -28.32 22.93
CA LEU A 1040 17.26 -29.48 22.18
C LEU A 1040 18.43 -30.30 21.63
N PRO A 1041 18.35 -31.63 21.54
CA PRO A 1041 19.34 -32.46 20.85
C PRO A 1041 19.38 -32.15 19.34
N ALA A 1042 20.55 -31.79 18.80
CA ALA A 1042 20.73 -31.34 17.42
C ALA A 1042 20.66 -32.48 16.38
N GLY A 1043 20.76 -33.73 16.81
CA GLY A 1043 20.68 -34.91 15.95
C GLY A 1043 21.98 -35.15 15.16
N LYS A 1044 21.83 -35.38 13.85
CA LYS A 1044 22.95 -35.64 12.91
C LYS A 1044 23.65 -34.37 12.43
N GLU A 1045 22.93 -33.25 12.43
CA GLU A 1045 23.40 -31.96 11.94
C GLU A 1045 24.05 -31.12 13.04
N SER A 1046 24.87 -30.13 12.65
CA SER A 1046 25.53 -29.22 13.58
C SER A 1046 24.57 -28.14 14.12
N SER A 1047 24.95 -27.49 15.22
CA SER A 1047 24.17 -26.35 15.74
C SER A 1047 24.06 -25.21 14.71
N ASP A 1048 25.13 -24.93 13.97
CA ASP A 1048 25.17 -23.82 12.99
C ASP A 1048 24.25 -24.07 11.79
N PHE A 1049 23.99 -25.34 11.47
CA PHE A 1049 22.99 -25.70 10.48
C PHE A 1049 21.59 -25.21 10.89
N TRP A 1050 21.17 -25.51 12.12
CA TRP A 1050 19.87 -25.08 12.66
C TRP A 1050 19.79 -23.56 12.87
N VAL A 1051 20.91 -22.90 13.18
CA VAL A 1051 20.99 -21.43 13.19
C VAL A 1051 20.68 -20.85 11.80
N LYS A 1052 21.27 -21.39 10.72
CA LYS A 1052 21.02 -20.92 9.35
C LYS A 1052 19.58 -21.19 8.89
N ARG A 1053 18.99 -22.31 9.30
CA ARG A 1053 17.56 -22.64 9.08
C ARG A 1053 16.59 -21.73 9.84
N GLY A 1054 17.10 -20.87 10.73
CA GLY A 1054 16.28 -19.97 11.54
C GLY A 1054 15.37 -20.72 12.52
N THR A 1055 15.78 -21.91 12.97
CA THR A 1055 14.95 -22.80 13.79
C THR A 1055 14.60 -22.14 15.12
N ALA A 1056 13.31 -22.02 15.40
CA ALA A 1056 12.83 -21.41 16.63
C ALA A 1056 11.59 -22.16 17.15
N MET A 1057 11.30 -22.01 18.43
CA MET A 1057 10.01 -22.41 18.98
C MET A 1057 9.08 -21.21 19.09
N LEU A 1058 7.82 -21.41 18.75
CA LEU A 1058 6.78 -20.41 18.79
C LEU A 1058 5.67 -20.88 19.73
N CYS A 1059 5.23 -20.02 20.64
CA CYS A 1059 4.03 -20.27 21.44
C CYS A 1059 2.74 -20.08 20.61
N THR A 1060 2.78 -19.17 19.64
CA THR A 1060 1.61 -18.80 18.82
C THR A 1060 2.00 -18.72 17.36
N LEU A 1061 1.10 -19.13 16.47
CA LEU A 1061 1.28 -19.03 15.01
C LEU A 1061 0.72 -17.73 14.46
N ALA A 1062 1.13 -17.40 13.23
CA ALA A 1062 0.67 -16.20 12.53
C ALA A 1062 -0.80 -16.32 12.07
N THR A 1063 -1.27 -17.55 11.85
CA THR A 1063 -2.63 -17.88 11.46
C THR A 1063 -3.34 -18.70 12.54
#